data_AF-A0A755WJV1-F1
#
_entry.id   AF-A0A755WJV1-F1
#
_cell.length_a   1.000
_cell.length_b   1.000
_cell.length_c   1.000
_cell.angle_alpha   90.00
_cell.angle_beta   90.00
_cell.angle_gamma   90.00
#
_symmetry.space_group_name_H-M   'P 1'
#
loop_
_entity.id
_entity.type
_entity.pdbx_description
1 polymer ?
#
loop_
_entity_poly.entity_id
_entity_poly.type
_entity_poly.pdbx_seq_one_letter_code
_entity_poly.pdbx_strand_id
1 'polypeptide(L)'
;MKNNTTVSELIKQANGQWENILPRFNIIVPENGKHGPCPHCGGTDRFRFDNKNGRGTWFCNNCGHGDGLDLVKKVLGWDTVEAASRIRKACSFDTRSSSDNPLPARKEAPKPDAAAKVSGLMMDATPGTSPYLTRKGLTDVMMPVLPDGNILVTLTDIHGTVQGAQFIGPDGSKKIMAGSAKKGAFWAASPLPDKPECILIGTGVATTISAGMLHDGVIIAALDDGNLKTVAQAVRERWPGAKIIIVADNDWHYPGEPDERGKPKVNSGKIHGEKAALAVDGWLALPPGEIKMDWDDYRRLHGVESARLAFSACLCQMNASQLYEQRRSLGDSVVLSDEDVAVLERLNLRYTHVTIGGKHRVVSLKPCQVNGRSHVFEELSQFRNYFLHEKQIAKRSPGAAWLQWPGKAYKPGGVGFYPRPEKCPPDVYNLFTGWGVMPHHGDVTPYLEHLEKVICSGNQAAYEYLVGWLAHLVQKPDEKPSVAIVLKAIPGTGKGSMVKPLLQIMGQYGVQVNGAGQIAGKFNATMANKLMVFADEVTVNNSREADRLKGIISEDTINLERKGIDPEPMPNFSRLIFASNSEQVLRASVRERRYLVLEPAPEHAQEKNYFDRLHNWINADGASHLMAYLQQVDISRFDPRRAPMTAGLVKEIVSNLPPAESYVYGELFSDKPFRGVARLSASEEVERFVTFCRESGNDISAPAARRMTGRILSSIGLERTGRSDRGGIFYNLPATEDAYAWHQIRSQFAALLNSDVVHVFGEEFGYPPAD
;
A
#
# COMPACT_ATOMS: atom_id res chain seq x y z
N MET A 1 14.02 -64.13 5.18
CA MET A 1 13.59 -62.71 5.23
C MET A 1 14.69 -61.89 5.86
N LYS A 2 15.38 -61.03 5.09
CA LYS A 2 16.46 -60.18 5.61
C LYS A 2 15.84 -58.87 6.13
N ASN A 3 15.84 -58.65 7.43
CA ASN A 3 15.43 -57.38 8.05
C ASN A 3 16.39 -56.27 7.64
N ASN A 4 16.02 -55.48 6.63
CA ASN A 4 16.73 -54.26 6.24
C ASN A 4 16.24 -53.09 7.11
N THR A 5 16.60 -53.12 8.39
CA THR A 5 16.40 -52.00 9.32
C THR A 5 17.20 -50.79 8.84
N THR A 6 16.58 -49.60 8.79
CA THR A 6 17.24 -48.36 8.32
C THR A 6 18.22 -47.81 9.36
N VAL A 7 19.14 -46.92 8.96
CA VAL A 7 20.08 -46.25 9.88
C VAL A 7 19.34 -45.49 10.98
N SER A 8 18.21 -44.85 10.65
CA SER A 8 17.37 -44.11 11.60
C SER A 8 16.79 -45.00 12.70
N GLU A 9 16.48 -46.25 12.39
CA GLU A 9 15.90 -47.20 13.34
C GLU A 9 16.96 -47.80 14.27
N LEU A 10 18.19 -48.00 13.76
CA LEU A 10 19.35 -48.30 14.62
C LEU A 10 19.62 -47.17 15.62
N ILE A 11 19.59 -45.90 15.18
CA ILE A 11 19.83 -44.75 16.07
C ILE A 11 18.77 -44.71 17.19
N LYS A 12 17.52 -45.06 16.88
CA LYS A 12 16.46 -45.20 17.91
C LYS A 12 16.76 -46.34 18.89
N GLN A 13 17.20 -47.51 18.40
CA GLN A 13 17.53 -48.66 19.25
C GLN A 13 18.79 -48.44 20.10
N ALA A 14 19.78 -47.71 19.57
CA ALA A 14 21.01 -47.37 20.26
C ALA A 14 20.84 -46.22 21.29
N ASN A 15 19.72 -45.51 21.24
CA ASN A 15 19.45 -44.41 22.16
C ASN A 15 19.36 -44.92 23.61
N GLY A 16 20.18 -44.34 24.49
CA GLY A 16 20.36 -44.78 25.87
C GLY A 16 21.36 -45.93 26.06
N GLN A 17 21.94 -46.49 24.99
CA GLN A 17 22.84 -47.64 25.04
C GLN A 17 24.29 -47.31 24.66
N TRP A 18 24.61 -46.06 24.34
CA TRP A 18 25.95 -45.70 23.83
C TRP A 18 27.10 -45.99 24.79
N GLU A 19 26.87 -45.92 26.11
CA GLU A 19 27.87 -46.31 27.12
C GLU A 19 28.20 -47.81 27.08
N ASN A 20 27.27 -48.64 26.59
CA ASN A 20 27.48 -50.08 26.36
C ASN A 20 28.01 -50.39 24.95
N ILE A 21 27.71 -49.54 23.97
CA ILE A 21 28.09 -49.72 22.56
C ILE A 21 29.55 -49.29 22.34
N LEU A 22 29.96 -48.12 22.83
CA LEU A 22 31.28 -47.54 22.55
C LEU A 22 32.46 -48.44 23.02
N PRO A 23 32.43 -49.07 24.21
CA PRO A 23 33.50 -49.97 24.65
C PRO A 23 33.66 -51.21 23.77
N ARG A 24 32.57 -51.70 23.12
CA ARG A 24 32.64 -52.86 22.20
C ARG A 24 33.46 -52.55 20.94
N PHE A 25 33.64 -51.27 20.64
CA PHE A 25 34.48 -50.78 19.56
C PHE A 25 35.83 -50.23 20.05
N ASN A 26 36.19 -50.53 21.30
CA ASN A 26 37.41 -50.04 21.95
C ASN A 26 37.49 -48.50 22.04
N ILE A 27 36.33 -47.82 22.04
CA ILE A 27 36.24 -46.37 22.18
C ILE A 27 36.00 -46.06 23.66
N ILE A 28 37.06 -45.60 24.34
CA ILE A 28 37.01 -45.23 25.75
C ILE A 28 36.65 -43.75 25.86
N VAL A 29 35.55 -43.44 26.53
CA VAL A 29 35.11 -42.06 26.79
C VAL A 29 35.19 -41.74 28.29
N PRO A 30 35.41 -40.46 28.67
CA PRO A 30 35.33 -40.04 30.07
C PRO A 30 33.93 -40.26 30.64
N GLU A 31 33.82 -40.31 31.98
CA GLU A 31 32.51 -40.31 32.65
C GLU A 31 31.63 -39.16 32.17
N ASN A 32 30.33 -39.42 32.07
CA ASN A 32 29.37 -38.49 31.49
C ASN A 32 29.45 -37.08 32.11
N GLY A 33 29.71 -36.08 31.26
CA GLY A 33 29.87 -34.68 31.61
C GLY A 33 31.29 -34.26 32.01
N LYS A 34 32.23 -35.19 32.21
CA LYS A 34 33.62 -34.89 32.55
C LYS A 34 34.50 -34.70 31.31
N HIS A 35 35.51 -33.85 31.48
CA HIS A 35 36.57 -33.65 30.49
C HIS A 35 37.60 -34.77 30.58
N GLY A 36 38.15 -35.17 29.44
CA GLY A 36 39.21 -36.17 29.38
C GLY A 36 39.75 -36.36 27.97
N PRO A 37 40.48 -37.46 27.72
CA PRO A 37 41.20 -37.61 26.49
C PRO A 37 40.29 -37.86 25.30
N CYS A 38 40.65 -37.30 24.13
CA CYS A 38 39.86 -37.48 22.91
C CYS A 38 40.14 -38.85 22.28
N PRO A 39 39.11 -39.69 22.05
CA PRO A 39 39.30 -41.02 21.45
C PRO A 39 39.76 -40.97 19.99
N HIS A 40 39.64 -39.81 19.33
CA HIS A 40 40.02 -39.63 17.94
C HIS A 40 41.38 -38.95 17.77
N CYS A 41 41.61 -37.79 18.42
CA CYS A 41 42.85 -37.02 18.23
C CYS A 41 43.90 -37.20 19.33
N GLY A 42 43.62 -37.98 20.39
CA GLY A 42 44.57 -38.26 21.46
C GLY A 42 44.90 -37.08 22.38
N GLY A 43 44.16 -35.96 22.29
CA GLY A 43 44.28 -34.86 23.25
C GLY A 43 43.95 -35.30 24.68
N THR A 44 44.48 -34.62 25.70
CA THR A 44 44.43 -35.08 27.10
C THR A 44 43.16 -34.68 27.88
N ASP A 45 42.58 -33.49 27.64
CA ASP A 45 41.45 -32.94 28.43
C ASP A 45 40.34 -32.26 27.60
N ARG A 46 40.51 -32.21 26.27
CA ARG A 46 39.67 -31.40 25.38
C ARG A 46 38.38 -32.07 24.91
N PHE A 47 38.13 -33.32 25.30
CA PHE A 47 36.96 -34.10 24.92
C PHE A 47 36.01 -34.28 26.10
N ARG A 48 34.70 -34.17 25.84
CA ARG A 48 33.63 -34.40 26.79
C ARG A 48 32.53 -35.23 26.14
N PHE A 49 32.21 -36.36 26.76
CA PHE A 49 31.03 -37.15 26.43
C PHE A 49 29.88 -36.68 27.34
N ASP A 50 28.79 -36.14 26.77
CA ASP A 50 27.69 -35.54 27.55
C ASP A 50 26.35 -36.28 27.39
N ASN A 51 26.29 -37.30 26.52
CA ASN A 51 25.19 -38.27 26.36
C ASN A 51 23.78 -37.68 26.47
N LYS A 52 23.56 -36.48 25.93
CA LYS A 52 22.32 -35.72 26.10
C LYS A 52 21.16 -36.46 25.45
N ASN A 53 20.11 -36.65 26.25
CA ASN A 53 18.91 -37.41 25.88
C ASN A 53 19.22 -38.87 25.46
N GLY A 54 20.32 -39.44 25.95
CA GLY A 54 20.74 -40.81 25.64
C GLY A 54 21.40 -40.98 24.27
N ARG A 55 21.61 -39.91 23.49
CA ARG A 55 22.05 -40.02 22.08
C ARG A 55 23.56 -40.29 21.90
N GLY A 56 24.31 -40.43 22.99
CA GLY A 56 25.77 -40.56 22.93
C GLY A 56 26.47 -39.29 22.45
N THR A 57 25.90 -38.12 22.71
CA THR A 57 26.49 -36.85 22.27
C THR A 57 27.83 -36.58 22.93
N TRP A 58 28.70 -35.95 22.17
CA TRP A 58 30.05 -35.61 22.59
C TRP A 58 30.50 -34.31 21.94
N PHE A 59 31.52 -33.71 22.54
CA PHE A 59 32.14 -32.49 22.06
C PHE A 59 33.65 -32.56 22.30
N CYS A 60 34.43 -32.12 21.32
CA CYS A 60 35.87 -31.93 21.38
C CYS A 60 36.24 -30.56 20.82
N ASN A 61 37.02 -29.77 21.55
CA ASN A 61 37.44 -28.44 21.09
C ASN A 61 38.18 -28.45 19.74
N ASN A 62 38.83 -29.57 19.39
CA ASN A 62 39.57 -29.71 18.14
C ASN A 62 38.80 -30.47 17.05
N CYS A 63 38.02 -31.49 17.43
CA CYS A 63 37.38 -32.41 16.47
C CYS A 63 35.91 -32.09 16.20
N GLY A 64 35.33 -31.09 16.86
CA GLY A 64 33.93 -30.71 16.73
C GLY A 64 33.01 -31.50 17.67
N HIS A 65 31.77 -31.73 17.25
CA HIS A 65 30.74 -32.41 18.04
C HIS A 65 29.95 -33.39 17.17
N GLY A 66 29.22 -34.30 17.81
CA GLY A 66 28.37 -35.28 17.12
C GLY A 66 27.56 -36.14 18.08
N ASP A 67 26.81 -37.09 17.54
CA ASP A 67 26.17 -38.16 18.32
C ASP A 67 27.06 -39.43 18.41
N GLY A 68 26.56 -40.49 19.03
CA GLY A 68 27.33 -41.71 19.21
C GLY A 68 27.71 -42.41 17.90
N LEU A 69 26.87 -42.31 16.86
CA LEU A 69 27.20 -42.87 15.54
C LEU A 69 28.29 -42.05 14.87
N ASP A 70 28.23 -40.72 14.98
CA ASP A 70 29.29 -39.84 14.50
C ASP A 70 30.61 -40.07 15.22
N LEU A 71 30.60 -40.40 16.52
CA LEU A 71 31.82 -40.76 17.25
C LEU A 71 32.46 -42.03 16.69
N VAL A 72 31.66 -43.08 16.48
CA VAL A 72 32.13 -44.36 15.92
C VAL A 72 32.71 -44.17 14.51
N LYS A 73 31.99 -43.45 13.64
CA LYS A 73 32.46 -43.11 12.29
C LYS A 73 33.79 -42.36 12.34
N LYS A 74 33.90 -41.40 13.25
CA LYS A 74 35.08 -40.53 13.33
C LYS A 74 36.29 -41.26 13.90
N VAL A 75 36.13 -42.10 14.93
CA VAL A 75 37.25 -42.85 15.54
C VAL A 75 37.72 -43.99 14.65
N LEU A 76 36.81 -44.69 13.96
CA LEU A 76 37.12 -45.90 13.19
C LEU A 76 37.25 -45.66 11.68
N GLY A 77 36.93 -44.46 11.19
CA GLY A 77 37.02 -44.09 9.78
C GLY A 77 35.96 -44.72 8.88
N TRP A 78 34.85 -45.20 9.45
CA TRP A 78 33.77 -45.85 8.71
C TRP A 78 32.75 -44.86 8.14
N ASP A 79 32.15 -45.21 7.00
CA ASP A 79 30.98 -44.50 6.50
C ASP A 79 29.72 -44.81 7.32
N THR A 80 28.65 -44.04 7.10
CA THR A 80 27.40 -44.16 7.88
C THR A 80 26.74 -45.54 7.76
N VAL A 81 26.81 -46.18 6.59
CA VAL A 81 26.16 -47.47 6.34
C VAL A 81 26.98 -48.60 6.95
N GLU A 82 28.30 -48.54 6.80
CA GLU A 82 29.23 -49.49 7.40
C GLU A 82 29.20 -49.43 8.92
N ALA A 83 29.27 -48.23 9.52
CA ALA A 83 29.18 -48.05 10.97
C ALA A 83 27.86 -48.60 11.52
N ALA A 84 26.74 -48.28 10.87
CA ALA A 84 25.43 -48.78 11.28
C ALA A 84 25.32 -50.31 11.20
N SER A 85 25.87 -50.91 10.14
CA SER A 85 25.88 -52.37 9.94
C SER A 85 26.75 -53.08 11.00
N ARG A 86 27.93 -52.53 11.32
CA ARG A 86 28.83 -53.11 12.32
C ARG A 86 28.32 -52.96 13.75
N ILE A 87 27.73 -51.81 14.11
CA ILE A 87 27.04 -51.62 15.39
C ILE A 87 25.91 -52.64 15.55
N ARG A 88 25.12 -52.86 14.49
CA ARG A 88 24.05 -53.87 14.49
C ARG A 88 24.55 -55.29 14.70
N LYS A 89 25.65 -55.68 14.06
CA LYS A 89 26.25 -57.01 14.24
C LYS A 89 26.85 -57.21 15.62
N ALA A 90 27.43 -56.15 16.21
CA ALA A 90 28.07 -56.21 17.52
C ALA A 90 27.06 -56.14 18.68
N CYS A 91 25.84 -55.66 18.43
CA CYS A 91 24.80 -55.48 19.44
C CYS A 91 23.60 -56.37 19.10
N SER A 92 23.51 -57.54 19.73
CA SER A 92 22.28 -58.35 19.73
C SER A 92 21.21 -57.59 20.51
N PHE A 93 20.40 -56.78 19.82
CA PHE A 93 19.22 -56.18 20.41
C PHE A 93 18.16 -57.27 20.57
N ASP A 94 18.06 -57.86 21.77
CA ASP A 94 17.03 -58.86 22.07
C ASP A 94 15.64 -58.24 21.96
N THR A 95 14.86 -58.77 21.01
CA THR A 95 13.45 -58.41 20.79
C THR A 95 12.58 -59.38 21.58
N ARG A 96 12.49 -59.19 22.91
CA ARG A 96 11.38 -59.61 23.81
C ARG A 96 11.81 -59.57 25.29
N SER A 97 11.41 -58.54 26.02
CA SER A 97 10.80 -58.63 27.36
C SER A 97 10.50 -57.25 27.95
N SER A 98 9.29 -57.12 28.52
CA SER A 98 8.85 -56.20 29.61
C SER A 98 9.05 -54.69 29.43
N SER A 99 8.06 -53.82 29.22
CA SER A 99 6.87 -53.52 30.06
C SER A 99 7.12 -53.67 31.57
N ASP A 100 7.14 -52.54 32.26
CA ASP A 100 7.10 -52.37 33.72
C ASP A 100 8.32 -52.85 34.53
N ASN A 101 9.29 -51.95 34.70
CA ASN A 101 9.81 -51.60 36.02
C ASN A 101 10.25 -50.13 36.04
N PRO A 102 9.81 -49.31 37.00
CA PRO A 102 10.22 -47.91 37.09
C PRO A 102 11.71 -47.84 37.46
N LEU A 103 12.51 -47.17 36.62
CA LEU A 103 13.88 -46.82 37.01
C LEU A 103 13.81 -45.86 38.23
N PRO A 104 14.71 -46.02 39.22
CA PRO A 104 14.72 -45.17 40.40
C PRO A 104 14.87 -43.72 39.98
N ALA A 105 13.92 -42.89 40.40
CA ALA A 105 14.01 -41.45 40.28
C ALA A 105 15.36 -41.01 40.82
N ARG A 106 16.24 -40.57 39.91
CA ARG A 106 17.25 -39.58 40.29
C ARG A 106 16.42 -38.48 40.94
N LYS A 107 16.64 -38.21 42.23
CA LYS A 107 16.12 -37.00 42.88
C LYS A 107 16.71 -35.80 42.11
N GLU A 108 16.12 -35.47 40.96
CA GLU A 108 15.92 -34.09 40.62
C GLU A 108 15.25 -33.51 41.86
N ALA A 109 15.88 -32.48 42.45
CA ALA A 109 15.18 -31.66 43.41
C ALA A 109 13.77 -31.41 42.85
N PRO A 110 12.70 -31.60 43.64
CA PRO A 110 11.34 -31.56 43.13
C PRO A 110 11.20 -30.31 42.27
N LYS A 111 11.03 -30.51 40.96
CA LYS A 111 10.69 -29.39 40.08
C LYS A 111 9.43 -28.82 40.71
N PRO A 112 9.45 -27.55 41.13
CA PRO A 112 8.27 -26.98 41.76
C PRO A 112 7.12 -27.19 40.79
N ASP A 113 6.03 -27.78 41.28
CA ASP A 113 4.85 -28.06 40.49
C ASP A 113 4.45 -26.79 39.74
N ALA A 114 4.73 -26.77 38.43
CA ALA A 114 4.52 -25.61 37.59
C ALA A 114 3.04 -25.26 37.58
N ALA A 115 2.14 -26.26 37.68
CA ALA A 115 0.72 -26.04 37.78
C ALA A 115 0.35 -25.38 39.12
N ALA A 116 0.90 -25.85 40.25
CA ALA A 116 0.67 -25.21 41.56
C ALA A 116 1.18 -23.77 41.60
N LYS A 117 2.35 -23.49 41.02
CA LYS A 117 2.90 -22.13 40.93
C LYS A 117 2.04 -21.21 40.07
N VAL A 118 1.61 -21.69 38.90
CA VAL A 118 0.72 -20.92 38.03
C VAL A 118 -0.62 -20.69 38.72
N SER A 119 -1.16 -21.69 39.42
CA SER A 119 -2.40 -21.54 40.19
C SER A 119 -2.28 -20.49 41.28
N GLY A 120 -1.16 -20.44 42.02
CA GLY A 120 -0.92 -19.38 43.01
C GLY A 120 -0.85 -18.00 42.36
N LEU A 121 -0.08 -17.85 41.27
CA LEU A 121 -0.01 -16.59 40.52
C LEU A 121 -1.36 -16.17 39.92
N MET A 122 -2.20 -17.12 39.54
CA MET A 122 -3.53 -16.84 39.00
C MET A 122 -4.50 -16.36 40.09
N MET A 123 -4.31 -16.77 41.35
CA MET A 123 -5.07 -16.22 42.49
C MET A 123 -4.69 -14.76 42.79
N ASP A 124 -3.42 -14.41 42.58
CA ASP A 124 -2.91 -13.04 42.77
C ASP A 124 -3.22 -12.12 41.57
N ALA A 125 -3.54 -12.69 40.41
CA ALA A 125 -3.84 -11.94 39.19
C ALA A 125 -5.30 -11.46 39.17
N THR A 126 -5.50 -10.26 38.64
CA THR A 126 -6.83 -9.69 38.40
C THR A 126 -7.08 -9.53 36.90
N PRO A 127 -8.30 -9.81 36.38
CA PRO A 127 -8.62 -9.50 34.99
C PRO A 127 -8.52 -8.00 34.74
N GLY A 128 -7.68 -7.59 33.79
CA GLY A 128 -7.44 -6.18 33.48
C GLY A 128 -6.79 -5.97 32.12
N THR A 129 -6.73 -4.70 31.70
CA THR A 129 -5.90 -4.27 30.58
C THR A 129 -4.50 -3.89 31.08
N SER A 130 -3.47 -4.10 30.26
CA SER A 130 -2.11 -3.66 30.56
C SER A 130 -1.67 -2.53 29.61
N PRO A 131 -0.70 -1.69 30.01
CA PRO A 131 -0.14 -0.68 29.12
C PRO A 131 0.40 -1.25 27.80
N TYR A 132 0.87 -2.50 27.80
CA TYR A 132 1.29 -3.20 26.60
C TYR A 132 0.13 -3.41 25.61
N LEU A 133 -1.02 -3.93 26.08
CA LEU A 133 -2.20 -4.13 25.23
C LEU A 133 -2.79 -2.80 24.77
N THR A 134 -2.81 -1.78 25.63
CA THR A 134 -3.24 -0.42 25.26
C THR A 134 -2.37 0.17 24.16
N ARG A 135 -1.03 0.08 24.24
CA ARG A 135 -0.13 0.55 23.15
C ARG A 135 -0.35 -0.23 21.86
N LYS A 136 -0.72 -1.50 21.96
CA LYS A 136 -1.08 -2.37 20.85
C LYS A 136 -2.51 -2.14 20.35
N GLY A 137 -3.27 -1.17 20.90
CA GLY A 137 -4.64 -0.87 20.46
C GLY A 137 -5.62 -2.03 20.73
N LEU A 138 -5.39 -2.78 21.80
CA LEU A 138 -6.21 -3.90 22.27
C LEU A 138 -6.86 -3.53 23.62
N THR A 139 -7.53 -2.38 23.67
CA THR A 139 -8.05 -1.78 24.92
C THR A 139 -9.19 -2.56 25.57
N ASP A 140 -9.94 -3.31 24.77
CA ASP A 140 -11.11 -4.08 25.25
C ASP A 140 -10.74 -5.52 25.65
N VAL A 141 -9.44 -5.87 25.59
CA VAL A 141 -8.96 -7.22 25.90
C VAL A 141 -8.55 -7.31 27.36
N MET A 142 -9.26 -8.17 28.09
CA MET A 142 -8.97 -8.45 29.50
C MET A 142 -8.09 -9.70 29.62
N MET A 143 -6.96 -9.55 30.30
CA MET A 143 -6.03 -10.64 30.59
C MET A 143 -5.74 -10.70 32.09
N PRO A 144 -5.25 -11.83 32.64
CA PRO A 144 -4.80 -11.87 34.02
C PRO A 144 -3.56 -10.98 34.21
N VAL A 145 -3.68 -9.93 35.02
CA VAL A 145 -2.60 -8.98 35.33
C VAL A 145 -2.22 -9.11 36.81
N LEU A 146 -0.93 -9.32 37.05
CA LEU A 146 -0.35 -9.40 38.40
C LEU A 146 -0.21 -8.00 39.03
N PRO A 147 -0.07 -7.90 40.37
CA PRO A 147 0.09 -6.61 41.07
C PRO A 147 1.29 -5.78 40.60
N ASP A 148 2.31 -6.41 40.02
CA ASP A 148 3.49 -5.76 39.45
C ASP A 148 3.28 -5.24 38.01
N GLY A 149 2.08 -5.39 37.46
CA GLY A 149 1.69 -4.96 36.12
C GLY A 149 2.01 -5.94 34.99
N ASN A 150 2.62 -7.09 35.29
CA ASN A 150 2.87 -8.13 34.29
C ASN A 150 1.59 -8.86 33.91
N ILE A 151 1.39 -9.12 32.61
CA ILE A 151 0.37 -10.08 32.16
C ILE A 151 0.88 -11.50 32.40
N LEU A 152 0.06 -12.33 33.02
CA LEU A 152 0.28 -13.76 33.20
C LEU A 152 -0.36 -14.56 32.07
N VAL A 153 0.46 -15.10 31.17
CA VAL A 153 0.04 -15.95 30.05
C VAL A 153 0.23 -17.41 30.43
N THR A 154 -0.87 -18.11 30.73
CA THR A 154 -0.83 -19.53 31.11
C THR A 154 -0.54 -20.41 29.89
N LEU A 155 0.36 -21.38 30.05
CA LEU A 155 0.73 -22.34 29.02
C LEU A 155 0.11 -23.69 29.32
N THR A 156 -0.63 -24.22 28.37
CA THR A 156 -1.24 -25.54 28.44
C THR A 156 -0.79 -26.40 27.27
N ASP A 157 -0.82 -27.72 27.46
CA ASP A 157 -0.73 -28.66 26.34
C ASP A 157 -2.08 -28.80 25.61
N ILE A 158 -2.10 -29.66 24.59
CA ILE A 158 -3.30 -29.93 23.79
C ILE A 158 -4.44 -30.60 24.59
N HIS A 159 -4.17 -31.12 25.79
CA HIS A 159 -5.16 -31.73 26.68
C HIS A 159 -5.65 -30.75 27.77
N GLY A 160 -5.11 -29.53 27.82
CA GLY A 160 -5.45 -28.52 28.82
C GLY A 160 -4.64 -28.62 30.11
N THR A 161 -3.63 -29.49 30.19
CA THR A 161 -2.76 -29.58 31.38
C THR A 161 -1.84 -28.37 31.43
N VAL A 162 -1.73 -27.72 32.59
CA VAL A 162 -0.85 -26.56 32.79
C VAL A 162 0.61 -27.00 32.75
N GLN A 163 1.36 -26.45 31.79
CA GLN A 163 2.78 -26.70 31.56
C GLN A 163 3.68 -25.55 32.06
N GLY A 164 3.08 -24.43 32.47
CA GLY A 164 3.79 -23.28 33.04
C GLY A 164 3.16 -21.95 32.63
N ALA A 165 3.97 -20.89 32.61
CA ALA A 165 3.51 -19.54 32.25
C ALA A 165 4.59 -18.69 31.56
N GLN A 166 4.15 -17.68 30.83
CA GLN A 166 4.95 -16.58 30.31
C GLN A 166 4.45 -15.26 30.93
N PHE A 167 5.37 -14.39 31.30
CA PHE A 167 5.10 -13.02 31.72
C PHE A 167 5.30 -12.07 30.54
N ILE A 168 4.38 -11.14 30.34
CA ILE A 168 4.53 -10.01 29.42
C ILE A 168 4.49 -8.72 30.23
N GLY A 169 5.60 -7.99 30.26
CA GLY A 169 5.73 -6.75 31.01
C GLY A 169 4.99 -5.58 30.40
N PRO A 170 4.76 -4.50 31.18
CA PRO A 170 4.11 -3.28 30.70
C PRO A 170 4.82 -2.66 29.50
N ASP A 171 6.12 -2.89 29.31
CA ASP A 171 6.96 -2.45 28.19
C ASP A 171 6.91 -3.39 26.98
N GLY A 172 6.38 -4.61 27.15
CA GLY A 172 6.34 -5.68 26.14
C GLY A 172 7.47 -6.70 26.27
N SER A 173 8.33 -6.60 27.28
CA SER A 173 9.34 -7.61 27.58
C SER A 173 8.68 -8.96 27.92
N LYS A 174 9.25 -10.06 27.40
CA LYS A 174 8.67 -11.42 27.55
C LYS A 174 9.62 -12.30 28.35
N LYS A 175 9.13 -12.94 29.41
CA LYS A 175 9.92 -13.85 30.26
C LYS A 175 9.17 -15.14 30.55
N ILE A 176 9.80 -16.29 30.32
CA ILE A 176 9.20 -17.59 30.68
C ILE A 176 9.40 -17.85 32.18
N MET A 177 8.34 -18.32 32.86
CA MET A 177 8.41 -18.73 34.26
C MET A 177 9.37 -19.92 34.41
N ALA A 178 10.30 -19.83 35.36
CA ALA A 178 11.24 -20.90 35.65
C ALA A 178 10.53 -22.21 35.98
N GLY A 179 10.92 -23.29 35.29
CA GLY A 179 10.29 -24.61 35.41
C GLY A 179 9.19 -24.90 34.38
N SER A 180 8.85 -23.96 33.49
CA SER A 180 7.84 -24.17 32.44
C SER A 180 8.32 -25.09 31.32
N ALA A 181 7.45 -25.97 30.83
CA ALA A 181 7.65 -26.81 29.65
C ALA A 181 7.02 -26.17 28.40
N LYS A 182 7.80 -25.35 27.69
CA LYS A 182 7.29 -24.52 26.58
C LYS A 182 7.00 -25.29 25.28
N LYS A 183 7.80 -26.31 24.94
CA LYS A 183 7.70 -27.00 23.64
C LYS A 183 6.36 -27.75 23.54
N GLY A 184 5.56 -27.41 22.52
CA GLY A 184 4.22 -27.98 22.32
C GLY A 184 3.14 -27.39 23.23
N ALA A 185 3.51 -26.58 24.23
CA ALA A 185 2.57 -25.82 25.04
C ALA A 185 2.25 -24.48 24.38
N PHE A 186 1.06 -23.97 24.62
CA PHE A 186 0.54 -22.75 24.01
C PHE A 186 -0.40 -22.02 24.96
N TRP A 187 -0.72 -20.78 24.61
CA TRP A 187 -1.83 -20.05 25.22
C TRP A 187 -3.07 -20.14 24.34
N ALA A 188 -4.24 -20.34 24.94
CA ALA A 188 -5.53 -20.29 24.25
C ALA A 188 -6.38 -19.16 24.86
N ALA A 189 -7.06 -18.38 24.01
CA ALA A 189 -7.90 -17.28 24.48
C ALA A 189 -9.20 -17.76 25.15
N SER A 190 -9.63 -18.97 24.86
CA SER A 190 -10.80 -19.62 25.44
C SER A 190 -10.54 -21.11 25.62
N PRO A 191 -11.33 -21.81 26.48
CA PRO A 191 -11.27 -23.25 26.59
C PRO A 191 -11.42 -23.91 25.22
N LEU A 192 -10.57 -24.89 24.93
CA LEU A 192 -10.55 -25.58 23.64
C LEU A 192 -11.87 -26.36 23.44
N PRO A 193 -12.64 -26.08 22.37
CA PRO A 193 -13.89 -26.78 22.12
C PRO A 193 -13.64 -28.23 21.66
N ASP A 194 -14.64 -29.09 21.82
CA ASP A 194 -14.53 -30.50 21.40
C ASP A 194 -14.39 -30.65 19.88
N LYS A 195 -15.09 -29.79 19.11
CA LYS A 195 -15.12 -29.81 17.64
C LYS A 195 -15.01 -28.39 17.05
N PRO A 196 -13.80 -27.81 16.97
CA PRO A 196 -13.56 -26.55 16.29
C PRO A 196 -13.64 -26.71 14.77
N GLU A 197 -14.31 -25.77 14.08
CA GLU A 197 -14.31 -25.69 12.62
C GLU A 197 -13.01 -25.09 12.07
N CYS A 198 -12.50 -24.05 12.74
CA CYS A 198 -11.28 -23.34 12.37
C CYS A 198 -10.43 -22.99 13.61
N ILE A 199 -9.11 -23.14 13.48
CA ILE A 199 -8.13 -22.83 14.52
C ILE A 199 -7.03 -21.96 13.93
N LEU A 200 -6.78 -20.81 14.57
CA LEU A 200 -5.71 -19.88 14.22
C LEU A 200 -4.56 -20.05 15.21
N ILE A 201 -3.35 -20.29 14.69
CA ILE A 201 -2.15 -20.50 15.49
C ILE A 201 -1.15 -19.39 15.19
N GLY A 202 -0.94 -18.47 16.13
CA GLY A 202 -0.04 -17.33 15.98
C GLY A 202 1.27 -17.43 16.76
N THR A 203 2.24 -16.60 16.36
CA THR A 203 3.58 -16.47 16.96
C THR A 203 3.54 -15.83 18.35
N GLY A 204 2.60 -14.93 18.62
CA GLY A 204 2.49 -14.21 19.89
C GLY A 204 1.06 -13.87 20.26
N VAL A 205 0.84 -13.51 21.53
CA VAL A 205 -0.49 -13.24 22.09
C VAL A 205 -1.19 -12.09 21.36
N ALA A 206 -0.55 -10.92 21.21
CA ALA A 206 -1.15 -9.77 20.51
C ALA A 206 -1.45 -10.06 19.02
N THR A 207 -0.52 -10.71 18.32
CA THR A 207 -0.68 -11.14 16.92
C THR A 207 -1.88 -12.08 16.77
N THR A 208 -2.02 -13.03 17.71
CA THR A 208 -3.08 -14.04 17.72
C THR A 208 -4.44 -13.42 18.03
N ILE A 209 -4.51 -12.50 19.00
CA ILE A 209 -5.72 -11.73 19.31
C ILE A 209 -6.14 -10.89 18.09
N SER A 210 -5.19 -10.19 17.48
CA SER A 210 -5.44 -9.42 16.27
C SER A 210 -6.00 -10.32 15.17
N ALA A 211 -5.40 -11.48 14.92
CA ALA A 211 -5.91 -12.44 13.94
C ALA A 211 -7.35 -12.92 14.23
N GLY A 212 -7.72 -13.08 15.51
CA GLY A 212 -9.10 -13.38 15.91
C GLY A 212 -10.11 -12.27 15.59
N MET A 213 -9.65 -11.02 15.41
CA MET A 213 -10.50 -9.92 14.90
C MET A 213 -10.63 -9.95 13.37
N LEU A 214 -9.70 -10.62 12.68
CA LEU A 214 -9.61 -10.66 11.21
C LEU A 214 -10.26 -11.90 10.61
N HIS A 215 -10.31 -13.02 11.32
CA HIS A 215 -10.92 -14.25 10.84
C HIS A 215 -11.46 -15.09 11.99
N ASP A 216 -12.67 -15.63 11.82
CA ASP A 216 -13.34 -16.43 12.84
C ASP A 216 -12.62 -17.75 13.10
N GLY A 217 -12.47 -18.10 14.37
CA GLY A 217 -11.93 -19.38 14.80
C GLY A 217 -11.35 -19.36 16.21
N VAL A 218 -10.98 -20.54 16.69
CA VAL A 218 -10.30 -20.70 17.98
C VAL A 218 -8.88 -20.17 17.85
N ILE A 219 -8.50 -19.22 18.69
CA ILE A 219 -7.18 -18.60 18.62
C ILE A 219 -6.22 -19.18 19.66
N ILE A 220 -5.03 -19.56 19.21
CA ILE A 220 -3.97 -20.18 20.01
C ILE A 220 -2.63 -19.49 19.70
N ALA A 221 -1.88 -19.09 20.73
CA ALA A 221 -0.55 -18.51 20.57
C ALA A 221 0.55 -19.52 20.95
N ALA A 222 1.44 -19.82 20.01
CA ALA A 222 2.60 -20.70 20.21
C ALA A 222 3.78 -20.00 20.90
N LEU A 223 3.70 -18.67 21.08
CA LEU A 223 4.65 -17.76 21.75
C LEU A 223 5.99 -17.48 21.04
N ASP A 224 6.40 -18.34 20.12
CA ASP A 224 7.50 -18.08 19.18
C ASP A 224 7.41 -18.97 17.94
N ASP A 225 8.13 -18.55 16.90
CA ASP A 225 8.23 -19.22 15.60
C ASP A 225 8.68 -20.67 15.69
N GLY A 226 9.63 -20.99 16.58
CA GLY A 226 10.18 -22.33 16.73
C GLY A 226 9.16 -23.33 17.28
N ASN A 227 8.12 -22.86 17.96
CA ASN A 227 7.10 -23.70 18.57
C ASN A 227 5.88 -23.95 17.66
N LEU A 228 5.64 -23.08 16.66
CA LEU A 228 4.49 -23.15 15.75
C LEU A 228 4.24 -24.56 15.20
N LYS A 229 5.27 -25.20 14.64
CA LYS A 229 5.13 -26.52 14.03
C LYS A 229 4.70 -27.58 15.04
N THR A 230 5.26 -27.56 16.25
CA THR A 230 4.96 -28.57 17.28
C THR A 230 3.51 -28.42 17.75
N VAL A 231 3.07 -27.19 17.98
CA VAL A 231 1.69 -26.88 18.38
C VAL A 231 0.71 -27.25 17.26
N ALA A 232 1.01 -26.87 16.02
CA ALA A 232 0.17 -27.19 14.87
C ALA A 232 -0.04 -28.71 14.71
N GLN A 233 1.03 -29.51 14.85
CA GLN A 233 0.94 -30.96 14.76
C GLN A 233 0.05 -31.56 15.86
N ALA A 234 0.19 -31.11 17.10
CA ALA A 234 -0.66 -31.55 18.19
C ALA A 234 -2.14 -31.18 17.95
N VAL A 235 -2.39 -29.98 17.45
CA VAL A 235 -3.74 -29.51 17.05
C VAL A 235 -4.32 -30.39 15.95
N ARG A 236 -3.55 -30.70 14.89
CA ARG A 236 -3.99 -31.57 13.79
C ARG A 236 -4.28 -33.00 14.24
N GLU A 237 -3.49 -33.53 15.16
CA GLU A 237 -3.69 -34.86 15.73
C GLU A 237 -5.00 -34.94 16.52
N ARG A 238 -5.30 -33.91 17.35
CA ARG A 238 -6.56 -33.84 18.10
C ARG A 238 -7.77 -33.59 17.19
N TRP A 239 -7.63 -32.75 16.17
CA TRP A 239 -8.71 -32.39 15.24
C TRP A 239 -8.30 -32.56 13.77
N PRO A 240 -8.36 -33.80 13.23
CA PRO A 240 -7.95 -34.08 11.87
C PRO A 240 -8.70 -33.28 10.80
N GLY A 241 -9.98 -32.96 11.03
CA GLY A 241 -10.85 -32.25 10.09
C GLY A 241 -10.93 -30.73 10.22
N ALA A 242 -10.31 -30.13 11.25
CA ALA A 242 -10.40 -28.67 11.46
C ALA A 242 -9.58 -27.89 10.42
N LYS A 243 -10.04 -26.72 10.00
CA LYS A 243 -9.21 -25.78 9.22
C LYS A 243 -8.14 -25.20 10.16
N ILE A 244 -6.86 -25.40 9.86
CA ILE A 244 -5.76 -24.84 10.65
C ILE A 244 -5.12 -23.71 9.87
N ILE A 245 -5.07 -22.51 10.43
CA ILE A 245 -4.44 -21.33 9.86
C ILE A 245 -3.23 -20.95 10.72
N ILE A 246 -2.05 -20.97 10.13
CA ILE A 246 -0.83 -20.47 10.75
C ILE A 246 -0.72 -18.97 10.46
N VAL A 247 -0.68 -18.19 11.53
CA VAL A 247 -0.56 -16.73 11.51
C VAL A 247 0.91 -16.40 11.82
N ALA A 248 1.69 -16.11 10.78
CA ALA A 248 3.14 -15.93 10.90
C ALA A 248 3.56 -14.46 10.80
N ASP A 249 4.72 -14.14 11.38
CA ASP A 249 5.31 -12.81 11.30
C ASP A 249 6.03 -12.63 9.95
N ASN A 250 5.96 -11.43 9.37
CA ASN A 250 6.74 -11.07 8.20
C ASN A 250 8.05 -10.41 8.63
N ASP A 251 9.10 -11.20 8.83
CA ASP A 251 10.46 -10.73 9.14
C ASP A 251 11.20 -10.25 7.87
N TRP A 252 10.54 -9.41 7.08
CA TRP A 252 11.13 -8.88 5.85
C TRP A 252 12.36 -8.02 6.15
N HIS A 253 13.35 -8.11 5.27
CA HIS A 253 14.60 -7.36 5.28
C HIS A 253 15.07 -7.23 3.83
N TYR A 254 16.00 -6.30 3.57
CA TYR A 254 16.51 -6.10 2.21
C TYR A 254 17.31 -7.33 1.75
N PRO A 255 17.17 -7.77 0.48
CA PRO A 255 17.93 -8.91 -0.03
C PRO A 255 19.45 -8.72 0.13
N GLY A 256 20.09 -9.67 0.82
CA GLY A 256 21.54 -9.64 1.07
C GLY A 256 21.96 -8.82 2.30
N GLU A 257 21.03 -8.24 3.04
CA GLU A 257 21.32 -7.57 4.31
C GLU A 257 21.94 -8.55 5.31
N PRO A 258 23.18 -8.30 5.81
CA PRO A 258 23.82 -9.20 6.75
C PRO A 258 23.26 -9.05 8.17
N ASP A 259 23.26 -10.15 8.92
CA ASP A 259 23.04 -10.17 10.36
C ASP A 259 24.30 -9.68 11.12
N GLU A 260 24.20 -9.58 12.44
CA GLU A 260 25.32 -9.17 13.32
C GLU A 260 26.57 -10.06 13.19
N ARG A 261 26.47 -11.21 12.52
CA ARG A 261 27.53 -12.20 12.31
C ARG A 261 27.97 -12.27 10.84
N GLY A 262 27.51 -11.35 9.99
CA GLY A 262 27.87 -11.27 8.58
C GLY A 262 27.17 -12.27 7.66
N LYS A 263 26.15 -12.99 8.12
CA LYS A 263 25.35 -13.91 7.29
C LYS A 263 24.12 -13.20 6.73
N PRO A 264 23.66 -13.51 5.52
CA PRO A 264 22.41 -12.95 5.02
C PRO A 264 21.25 -13.22 5.98
N LYS A 265 20.52 -12.16 6.34
CA LYS A 265 19.27 -12.28 7.08
C LYS A 265 18.30 -13.17 6.30
N VAL A 266 17.41 -13.82 7.02
CA VAL A 266 16.35 -14.67 6.47
C VAL A 266 15.05 -14.32 7.16
N ASN A 267 13.93 -14.47 6.44
CA ASN A 267 12.62 -14.17 6.99
C ASN A 267 12.18 -15.37 7.85
N SER A 268 12.63 -15.36 9.10
CA SER A 268 12.43 -16.46 10.05
C SER A 268 10.95 -16.78 10.27
N GLY A 269 10.13 -15.75 10.50
CA GLY A 269 8.69 -15.91 10.70
C GLY A 269 8.02 -16.61 9.52
N LYS A 270 8.28 -16.15 8.29
CA LYS A 270 7.79 -16.80 7.07
C LYS A 270 8.23 -18.27 6.98
N ILE A 271 9.52 -18.55 7.17
CA ILE A 271 10.08 -19.91 7.04
C ILE A 271 9.44 -20.87 8.06
N HIS A 272 9.25 -20.43 9.30
CA HIS A 272 8.63 -21.27 10.34
C HIS A 272 7.13 -21.43 10.11
N GLY A 273 6.45 -20.37 9.69
CA GLY A 273 5.04 -20.38 9.30
C GLY A 273 4.76 -21.37 8.19
N GLU A 274 5.52 -21.32 7.11
CA GLU A 274 5.44 -22.26 5.98
C GLU A 274 5.66 -23.70 6.44
N LYS A 275 6.71 -23.96 7.23
CA LYS A 275 7.00 -25.30 7.76
C LYS A 275 5.88 -25.83 8.66
N ALA A 276 5.26 -24.97 9.47
CA ALA A 276 4.17 -25.36 10.34
C ALA A 276 2.89 -25.66 9.54
N ALA A 277 2.53 -24.80 8.58
CA ALA A 277 1.35 -24.98 7.74
C ALA A 277 1.47 -26.25 6.87
N LEU A 278 2.65 -26.48 6.27
CA LEU A 278 2.93 -27.70 5.50
C LEU A 278 2.86 -28.97 6.34
N ALA A 279 3.26 -28.92 7.62
CA ALA A 279 3.27 -30.10 8.48
C ALA A 279 1.86 -30.60 8.86
N VAL A 280 0.82 -29.83 8.54
CA VAL A 280 -0.56 -30.10 8.95
C VAL A 280 -1.56 -29.92 7.82
N ASP A 281 -1.11 -29.81 6.57
CA ASP A 281 -1.94 -29.46 5.41
C ASP A 281 -2.85 -28.25 5.71
N GLY A 282 -2.26 -27.24 6.35
CA GLY A 282 -2.92 -26.05 6.86
C GLY A 282 -2.86 -24.89 5.88
N TRP A 283 -3.25 -23.72 6.36
CA TRP A 283 -3.19 -22.44 5.65
C TRP A 283 -2.12 -21.56 6.28
N LEU A 284 -1.51 -20.68 5.50
CA LEU A 284 -0.62 -19.64 5.98
C LEU A 284 -1.24 -18.27 5.74
N ALA A 285 -1.21 -17.42 6.76
CA ALA A 285 -1.50 -16.00 6.66
C ALA A 285 -0.25 -15.20 7.06
N LEU A 286 0.33 -14.49 6.10
CA LEU A 286 1.51 -13.64 6.28
C LEU A 286 1.14 -12.19 5.93
N PRO A 287 1.47 -11.19 6.76
CA PRO A 287 1.21 -9.78 6.43
C PRO A 287 1.86 -9.40 5.08
N PRO A 288 1.13 -8.72 4.17
CA PRO A 288 1.67 -8.35 2.88
C PRO A 288 2.65 -7.18 2.99
N GLY A 289 3.65 -7.15 2.11
CA GLY A 289 4.56 -6.01 1.94
C GLY A 289 6.05 -6.35 2.08
N GLU A 290 6.87 -5.39 1.67
CA GLU A 290 8.33 -5.38 1.82
C GLU A 290 8.73 -4.62 3.10
N ILE A 291 8.12 -4.99 4.22
CA ILE A 291 8.35 -4.34 5.52
C ILE A 291 8.27 -5.37 6.64
N LYS A 292 9.13 -5.20 7.66
CA LYS A 292 9.10 -6.05 8.85
C LYS A 292 7.85 -5.73 9.68
N MET A 293 6.91 -6.66 9.77
CA MET A 293 5.68 -6.48 10.54
C MET A 293 4.97 -7.80 10.88
N ASP A 294 4.20 -7.79 11.95
CA ASP A 294 3.22 -8.82 12.29
C ASP A 294 1.77 -8.37 11.95
N TRP A 295 0.79 -9.24 12.16
CA TRP A 295 -0.62 -8.92 11.89
C TRP A 295 -1.22 -7.89 12.86
N ASP A 296 -0.63 -7.71 14.05
CA ASP A 296 -1.05 -6.66 14.97
C ASP A 296 -0.57 -5.28 14.48
N ASP A 297 0.69 -5.18 14.06
CA ASP A 297 1.25 -3.97 13.47
C ASP A 297 0.50 -3.60 12.18
N TYR A 298 0.16 -4.59 11.33
CA TYR A 298 -0.66 -4.37 10.12
C TYR A 298 -2.06 -3.83 10.47
N ARG A 299 -2.74 -4.45 11.44
CA ARG A 299 -4.06 -4.00 11.93
C ARG A 299 -4.02 -2.57 12.46
N ARG A 300 -2.97 -2.22 13.21
CA ARG A 300 -2.81 -0.86 13.77
C ARG A 300 -2.55 0.19 12.69
N LEU A 301 -1.80 -0.17 11.65
CA LEU A 301 -1.47 0.73 10.55
C LEU A 301 -2.64 0.97 9.59
N HIS A 302 -3.43 -0.07 9.31
CA HIS A 302 -4.44 -0.04 8.24
C HIS A 302 -5.90 -0.09 8.72
N GLY A 303 -6.13 -0.33 10.01
CA GLY A 303 -7.45 -0.56 10.58
C GLY A 303 -7.95 -2.01 10.39
N VAL A 304 -8.96 -2.40 11.20
CA VAL A 304 -9.47 -3.78 11.27
C VAL A 304 -10.06 -4.26 9.95
N GLU A 305 -10.87 -3.43 9.27
CA GLU A 305 -11.53 -3.82 8.01
C GLU A 305 -10.52 -4.07 6.88
N SER A 306 -9.56 -3.15 6.69
CA SER A 306 -8.50 -3.32 5.70
C SER A 306 -7.62 -4.53 6.03
N ALA A 307 -7.30 -4.74 7.31
CA ALA A 307 -6.54 -5.91 7.75
C ALA A 307 -7.30 -7.22 7.53
N ARG A 308 -8.63 -7.25 7.69
CA ARG A 308 -9.48 -8.42 7.43
C ARG A 308 -9.47 -8.80 5.95
N LEU A 309 -9.57 -7.81 5.07
CA LEU A 309 -9.47 -8.01 3.63
C LEU A 309 -8.08 -8.51 3.24
N ALA A 310 -7.02 -7.90 3.76
CA ALA A 310 -5.64 -8.33 3.53
C ALA A 310 -5.40 -9.76 4.04
N PHE A 311 -5.88 -10.09 5.25
CA PHE A 311 -5.78 -11.43 5.81
C PHE A 311 -6.42 -12.47 4.90
N SER A 312 -7.64 -12.19 4.43
CA SER A 312 -8.37 -13.06 3.51
C SER A 312 -7.65 -13.22 2.17
N ALA A 313 -7.09 -12.15 1.61
CA ALA A 313 -6.33 -12.17 0.36
C ALA A 313 -4.98 -12.89 0.49
N CYS A 314 -4.35 -12.83 1.67
CA CYS A 314 -3.06 -13.47 1.94
C CYS A 314 -3.18 -14.92 2.41
N LEU A 315 -4.39 -15.41 2.71
CA LEU A 315 -4.62 -16.80 3.08
C LEU A 315 -4.25 -17.74 1.93
N CYS A 316 -3.18 -18.51 2.13
CA CYS A 316 -2.68 -19.47 1.16
C CYS A 316 -2.75 -20.88 1.75
N GLN A 317 -3.49 -21.78 1.09
CA GLN A 317 -3.53 -23.19 1.49
C GLN A 317 -2.19 -23.85 1.15
N MET A 318 -1.52 -24.37 2.17
CA MET A 318 -0.28 -25.11 2.06
C MET A 318 -0.60 -26.60 1.96
N ASN A 319 -1.08 -27.02 0.78
CA ASN A 319 -1.47 -28.40 0.53
C ASN A 319 -0.24 -29.23 0.09
N ALA A 320 0.40 -29.94 1.01
CA ALA A 320 1.78 -30.42 0.87
C ALA A 320 1.96 -31.66 -0.03
N SER A 321 0.90 -32.32 -0.46
CA SER A 321 0.99 -33.50 -1.35
C SER A 321 0.69 -33.16 -2.81
N GLN A 322 -0.43 -32.49 -3.09
CA GLN A 322 -0.81 -32.11 -4.46
C GLN A 322 0.02 -30.95 -5.03
N LEU A 323 0.36 -29.91 -4.24
CA LEU A 323 1.19 -28.80 -4.73
C LEU A 323 2.67 -29.16 -4.76
N TYR A 324 3.14 -30.04 -3.89
CA TYR A 324 4.55 -30.46 -3.85
C TYR A 324 4.92 -31.33 -5.06
N GLU A 325 4.07 -32.29 -5.45
CA GLU A 325 4.28 -33.09 -6.66
C GLU A 325 4.09 -32.25 -7.94
N GLN A 326 3.07 -31.39 -8.00
CA GLN A 326 2.84 -30.52 -9.16
C GLN A 326 3.93 -29.45 -9.34
N ARG A 327 4.45 -28.87 -8.25
CA ARG A 327 5.52 -27.85 -8.29
C ARG A 327 6.91 -28.45 -8.46
N ARG A 328 7.11 -29.73 -8.14
CA ARG A 328 8.33 -30.45 -8.51
C ARG A 328 8.31 -30.96 -9.93
N SER A 329 7.26 -30.71 -10.70
CA SER A 329 7.27 -30.97 -12.13
C SER A 329 7.47 -29.67 -12.92
N LEU A 330 8.27 -29.73 -13.98
CA LEU A 330 8.30 -28.70 -15.03
C LEU A 330 7.07 -28.76 -15.97
N GLY A 331 6.09 -29.62 -15.66
CA GLY A 331 4.91 -29.86 -16.50
C GLY A 331 5.12 -30.94 -17.57
N ASP A 332 6.34 -31.48 -17.68
CA ASP A 332 6.76 -32.46 -18.69
C ASP A 332 7.36 -33.74 -18.06
N SER A 333 6.91 -34.09 -16.85
CA SER A 333 7.38 -35.25 -16.06
C SER A 333 8.81 -35.15 -15.52
N VAL A 334 9.51 -34.04 -15.75
CA VAL A 334 10.84 -33.77 -15.18
C VAL A 334 10.70 -33.35 -13.72
N VAL A 335 11.38 -34.06 -12.81
CA VAL A 335 11.36 -33.78 -11.37
C VAL A 335 12.43 -32.73 -11.00
N LEU A 336 12.01 -31.66 -10.35
CA LEU A 336 12.85 -30.57 -9.84
C LEU A 336 13.35 -30.89 -8.43
N SER A 337 14.59 -30.49 -8.15
CA SER A 337 15.13 -30.53 -6.78
C SER A 337 14.57 -29.39 -5.91
N ASP A 338 14.70 -29.49 -4.59
CA ASP A 338 14.30 -28.39 -3.68
C ASP A 338 15.08 -27.09 -3.95
N GLU A 339 16.34 -27.21 -4.37
CA GLU A 339 17.17 -26.06 -4.74
C GLU A 339 16.64 -25.39 -6.02
N ASP A 340 16.24 -26.20 -7.01
CA ASP A 340 15.64 -25.69 -8.25
C ASP A 340 14.32 -24.97 -7.98
N VAL A 341 13.43 -25.56 -7.17
CA VAL A 341 12.15 -24.93 -6.79
C VAL A 341 12.40 -23.62 -6.06
N ALA A 342 13.37 -23.57 -5.14
CA ALA A 342 13.73 -22.33 -4.45
C ALA A 342 14.25 -21.24 -5.41
N VAL A 343 14.97 -21.60 -6.48
CA VAL A 343 15.38 -20.65 -7.53
C VAL A 343 14.15 -20.10 -8.27
N LEU A 344 13.21 -20.98 -8.66
CA LEU A 344 11.99 -20.58 -9.36
C LEU A 344 11.05 -19.72 -8.51
N GLU A 345 10.96 -20.00 -7.21
CA GLU A 345 10.22 -19.18 -6.25
C GLU A 345 10.85 -17.79 -6.08
N ARG A 346 12.19 -17.68 -6.10
CA ARG A 346 12.85 -16.36 -6.12
C ARG A 346 12.51 -15.57 -7.38
N LEU A 347 12.35 -16.21 -8.53
CA LEU A 347 11.91 -15.53 -9.76
C LEU A 347 10.48 -14.99 -9.64
N ASN A 348 9.57 -15.68 -8.95
CA ASN A 348 8.21 -15.16 -8.69
C ASN A 348 8.18 -13.84 -7.92
N LEU A 349 9.21 -13.55 -7.12
CA LEU A 349 9.29 -12.29 -6.37
C LEU A 349 9.50 -11.07 -7.28
N ARG A 350 10.04 -11.28 -8.48
CA ARG A 350 10.46 -10.20 -9.39
C ARG A 350 9.72 -10.18 -10.72
N TYR A 351 9.26 -11.35 -11.15
CA TYR A 351 8.69 -11.54 -12.48
C TYR A 351 7.27 -12.07 -12.38
N THR A 352 6.39 -11.54 -13.23
CA THR A 352 5.04 -12.07 -13.40
C THR A 352 4.74 -12.25 -14.87
N HIS A 353 4.20 -13.40 -15.23
CA HIS A 353 3.76 -13.68 -16.59
C HIS A 353 2.36 -13.08 -16.76
N VAL A 354 2.14 -12.33 -17.83
CA VAL A 354 0.89 -11.62 -18.13
C VAL A 354 0.51 -11.78 -19.60
N THR A 355 -0.76 -11.52 -19.91
CA THR A 355 -1.28 -11.45 -21.29
C THR A 355 -1.65 -10.00 -21.62
N ILE A 356 -1.11 -9.43 -22.70
CA ILE A 356 -1.42 -8.05 -23.14
C ILE A 356 -1.78 -8.08 -24.62
N GLY A 357 -3.02 -7.72 -24.97
CA GLY A 357 -3.51 -7.74 -26.35
C GLY A 357 -3.35 -9.12 -27.02
N GLY A 358 -3.63 -10.19 -26.27
CA GLY A 358 -3.45 -11.59 -26.72
C GLY A 358 -2.01 -12.07 -26.80
N LYS A 359 -1.01 -11.23 -26.48
CA LYS A 359 0.41 -11.60 -26.48
C LYS A 359 0.90 -11.89 -25.07
N HIS A 360 1.66 -12.97 -24.92
CA HIS A 360 2.33 -13.30 -23.66
C HIS A 360 3.56 -12.42 -23.43
N ARG A 361 3.66 -11.87 -22.23
CA ARG A 361 4.75 -11.01 -21.77
C ARG A 361 5.16 -11.34 -20.35
N VAL A 362 6.41 -11.08 -19.99
CA VAL A 362 6.85 -11.07 -18.58
C VAL A 362 6.98 -9.62 -18.13
N VAL A 363 6.30 -9.27 -17.05
CA VAL A 363 6.41 -7.96 -16.41
C VAL A 363 7.39 -8.02 -15.24
N SER A 364 8.21 -6.99 -15.10
CA SER A 364 9.05 -6.73 -13.94
C SER A 364 9.22 -5.23 -13.71
N LEU A 365 9.62 -4.85 -12.50
CA LEU A 365 10.05 -3.49 -12.18
C LEU A 365 11.55 -3.36 -12.39
N LYS A 366 11.97 -2.38 -13.19
CA LYS A 366 13.38 -2.03 -13.38
C LYS A 366 13.67 -0.60 -12.93
N PRO A 367 14.90 -0.31 -12.46
CA PRO A 367 15.29 1.05 -12.12
C PRO A 367 15.07 2.01 -13.30
N CYS A 368 14.48 3.16 -13.01
CA CYS A 368 14.31 4.28 -13.93
C CYS A 368 14.93 5.51 -13.29
N GLN A 369 15.80 6.22 -14.01
CA GLN A 369 16.52 7.38 -13.47
C GLN A 369 15.58 8.53 -13.08
N VAL A 370 14.38 8.60 -13.66
CA VAL A 370 13.42 9.68 -13.43
C VAL A 370 12.37 9.29 -12.39
N ASN A 371 11.81 8.08 -12.51
CA ASN A 371 10.64 7.66 -11.71
C ASN A 371 11.00 6.64 -10.61
N GLY A 372 12.30 6.40 -10.37
CA GLY A 372 12.81 5.37 -9.46
C GLY A 372 12.69 3.96 -10.04
N ARG A 373 11.47 3.49 -10.33
CA ARG A 373 11.20 2.20 -10.97
C ARG A 373 10.14 2.35 -12.07
N SER A 374 10.19 1.48 -13.07
CA SER A 374 9.19 1.44 -14.14
C SER A 374 8.89 -0.01 -14.54
N HIS A 375 7.67 -0.24 -15.03
CA HIS A 375 7.25 -1.51 -15.57
C HIS A 375 7.92 -1.76 -16.92
N VAL A 376 8.54 -2.93 -17.05
CA VAL A 376 9.11 -3.40 -18.32
C VAL A 376 8.41 -4.68 -18.72
N PHE A 377 7.88 -4.69 -19.95
CA PHE A 377 7.19 -5.82 -20.54
C PHE A 377 8.10 -6.48 -21.56
N GLU A 378 8.49 -7.72 -21.27
CA GLU A 378 9.47 -8.44 -22.06
C GLU A 378 8.80 -9.57 -22.83
N GLU A 379 9.29 -9.85 -24.04
CA GLU A 379 8.87 -11.04 -24.76
C GLU A 379 9.40 -12.29 -24.07
N LEU A 380 8.66 -13.40 -24.15
CA LEU A 380 9.06 -14.66 -23.52
C LEU A 380 10.44 -15.13 -24.01
N SER A 381 10.77 -14.90 -25.29
CA SER A 381 12.06 -15.25 -25.89
C SER A 381 13.22 -14.48 -25.25
N GLN A 382 13.06 -13.17 -25.02
CA GLN A 382 14.07 -12.33 -24.40
C GLN A 382 14.25 -12.67 -22.91
N PHE A 383 13.14 -12.87 -22.20
CA PHE A 383 13.17 -13.26 -20.80
C PHE A 383 13.92 -14.59 -20.56
N ARG A 384 13.75 -15.58 -21.46
CA ARG A 384 14.49 -16.85 -21.39
C ARG A 384 16.01 -16.66 -21.41
N ASN A 385 16.48 -15.64 -22.12
CA ASN A 385 17.90 -15.39 -22.36
C ASN A 385 18.58 -14.61 -21.22
N TYR A 386 17.81 -14.01 -20.30
CA TYR A 386 18.37 -13.21 -19.20
C TYR A 386 19.28 -14.01 -18.28
N PHE A 387 18.96 -15.28 -18.09
CA PHE A 387 19.60 -16.16 -17.12
C PHE A 387 20.58 -17.13 -17.77
N LEU A 388 21.07 -16.85 -18.99
CA LEU A 388 22.03 -17.72 -19.69
C LEU A 388 23.37 -17.85 -18.94
N HIS A 389 23.69 -16.88 -18.09
CA HIS A 389 24.88 -16.87 -17.25
C HIS A 389 24.68 -17.63 -15.92
N GLU A 390 23.44 -18.03 -15.59
CA GLU A 390 23.13 -18.76 -14.36
C GLU A 390 23.16 -20.28 -14.59
N LYS A 391 23.27 -21.03 -13.48
CA LYS A 391 23.23 -22.50 -13.51
C LYS A 391 21.88 -22.96 -14.08
N GLN A 392 21.94 -23.92 -14.99
CA GLN A 392 20.73 -24.49 -15.60
C GLN A 392 19.89 -25.25 -14.58
N ILE A 393 18.57 -25.12 -14.71
CA ILE A 393 17.55 -25.88 -13.97
C ILE A 393 17.04 -26.97 -14.91
N ALA A 394 17.28 -28.24 -14.56
CA ALA A 394 16.87 -29.38 -15.38
C ALA A 394 17.19 -29.23 -16.88
N LYS A 395 18.46 -28.89 -17.19
CA LYS A 395 19.01 -28.66 -18.54
C LYS A 395 18.41 -27.48 -19.31
N ARG A 396 17.76 -26.54 -18.62
CA ARG A 396 17.16 -25.33 -19.20
C ARG A 396 17.71 -24.09 -18.50
N SER A 397 17.67 -22.92 -19.17
CA SER A 397 17.93 -21.67 -18.45
C SER A 397 16.85 -21.45 -17.37
N PRO A 398 17.17 -20.79 -16.24
CA PRO A 398 16.18 -20.49 -15.21
C PRO A 398 14.92 -19.82 -15.74
N GLY A 399 15.04 -18.88 -16.68
CA GLY A 399 13.89 -18.23 -17.32
C GLY A 399 13.02 -19.19 -18.14
N ALA A 400 13.63 -20.13 -18.87
CA ALA A 400 12.88 -21.14 -19.61
C ALA A 400 12.19 -22.15 -18.68
N ALA A 401 12.88 -22.58 -17.62
CA ALA A 401 12.31 -23.45 -16.59
C ALA A 401 11.12 -22.78 -15.89
N TRP A 402 11.27 -21.51 -15.50
CA TRP A 402 10.21 -20.73 -14.84
C TRP A 402 8.95 -20.58 -15.70
N LEU A 403 9.10 -20.31 -17.01
CA LEU A 403 7.95 -20.18 -17.90
C LEU A 403 7.14 -21.49 -18.03
N GLN A 404 7.81 -22.64 -17.97
CA GLN A 404 7.17 -23.96 -18.04
C GLN A 404 6.58 -24.39 -16.70
N TRP A 405 7.18 -23.94 -15.60
CA TRP A 405 6.78 -24.30 -14.26
C TRP A 405 5.31 -23.91 -13.94
N PRO A 406 4.49 -24.86 -13.42
CA PRO A 406 3.12 -24.57 -13.01
C PRO A 406 3.00 -23.59 -11.84
N GLY A 407 4.03 -23.52 -10.98
CA GLY A 407 4.06 -22.64 -9.81
C GLY A 407 4.45 -21.18 -10.11
N LYS A 408 4.65 -20.81 -11.38
CA LYS A 408 5.03 -19.44 -11.75
C LYS A 408 3.94 -18.42 -11.39
N ALA A 409 4.33 -17.20 -11.07
CA ALA A 409 3.42 -16.08 -10.97
C ALA A 409 2.84 -15.79 -12.36
N TYR A 410 1.53 -16.04 -12.52
CA TYR A 410 0.82 -15.87 -13.78
C TYR A 410 -0.51 -15.15 -13.58
N LYS A 411 -0.77 -14.14 -14.40
CA LYS A 411 -1.97 -13.30 -14.40
C LYS A 411 -2.61 -13.34 -15.81
N PRO A 412 -3.47 -14.33 -16.08
CA PRO A 412 -4.05 -14.54 -17.42
C PRO A 412 -5.01 -13.44 -17.86
N GLY A 413 -5.68 -12.76 -16.90
CA GLY A 413 -6.56 -11.62 -17.14
C GLY A 413 -5.82 -10.36 -17.61
N GLY A 414 -4.48 -10.38 -17.58
CA GLY A 414 -3.63 -9.39 -18.22
C GLY A 414 -3.12 -8.33 -17.25
N VAL A 415 -3.12 -7.07 -17.69
CA VAL A 415 -2.61 -5.93 -16.91
C VAL A 415 -3.68 -4.85 -16.80
N GLY A 416 -3.73 -4.18 -15.66
CA GLY A 416 -4.63 -3.05 -15.47
C GLY A 416 -4.12 -2.11 -14.39
N PHE A 417 -4.57 -0.87 -14.41
CA PHE A 417 -4.20 0.14 -13.44
C PHE A 417 -5.33 0.35 -12.43
N TYR A 418 -5.16 -0.18 -11.22
CA TYR A 418 -6.14 -0.11 -10.13
C TYR A 418 -5.52 0.59 -8.92
N PRO A 419 -5.72 1.92 -8.78
CA PRO A 419 -5.20 2.69 -7.64
C PRO A 419 -5.72 2.23 -6.27
N ARG A 420 -6.82 1.47 -6.27
CA ARG A 420 -7.33 0.68 -5.14
C ARG A 420 -7.03 -0.80 -5.37
N PRO A 421 -5.95 -1.36 -4.80
CA PRO A 421 -5.57 -2.76 -5.01
C PRO A 421 -6.70 -3.75 -4.70
N GLU A 422 -7.57 -3.44 -3.74
CA GLU A 422 -8.74 -4.25 -3.37
C GLU A 422 -9.79 -4.41 -4.50
N LYS A 423 -9.79 -3.51 -5.49
CA LYS A 423 -10.66 -3.59 -6.68
C LYS A 423 -10.02 -4.35 -7.83
N CYS A 424 -8.74 -4.72 -7.74
CA CYS A 424 -8.04 -5.42 -8.82
C CYS A 424 -8.48 -6.90 -8.87
N PRO A 425 -8.94 -7.41 -10.04
CA PRO A 425 -9.23 -8.84 -10.18
C PRO A 425 -8.00 -9.71 -9.89
N PRO A 426 -8.17 -10.90 -9.28
CA PRO A 426 -7.06 -11.74 -8.85
C PRO A 426 -6.21 -12.29 -10.02
N ASP A 427 -6.77 -12.36 -11.22
CA ASP A 427 -6.10 -12.82 -12.44
C ASP A 427 -5.47 -11.68 -13.26
N VAL A 428 -5.56 -10.43 -12.80
CA VAL A 428 -4.96 -9.24 -13.41
C VAL A 428 -3.72 -8.80 -12.63
N TYR A 429 -2.68 -8.39 -13.34
CA TYR A 429 -1.52 -7.73 -12.76
C TYR A 429 -1.79 -6.23 -12.59
N ASN A 430 -1.76 -5.75 -11.35
CA ASN A 430 -1.97 -4.34 -11.05
C ASN A 430 -0.72 -3.52 -11.36
N LEU A 431 -0.86 -2.48 -12.18
CA LEU A 431 0.19 -1.52 -12.50
C LEU A 431 0.37 -0.45 -11.40
N PHE A 432 -0.54 -0.38 -10.43
CA PHE A 432 -0.36 0.42 -9.23
C PHE A 432 0.38 -0.40 -8.16
N THR A 433 1.62 -0.01 -7.89
CA THR A 433 2.55 -0.66 -6.94
C THR A 433 2.72 0.12 -5.63
N GLY A 434 1.77 1.00 -5.31
CA GLY A 434 1.84 1.89 -4.15
C GLY A 434 2.46 3.26 -4.47
N TRP A 435 2.34 4.18 -3.51
CA TRP A 435 2.76 5.58 -3.61
C TRP A 435 4.29 5.75 -3.67
N GLY A 436 4.75 6.92 -4.11
CA GLY A 436 6.18 7.25 -4.19
C GLY A 436 6.83 7.51 -2.83
N VAL A 437 6.03 7.77 -1.79
CA VAL A 437 6.47 7.99 -0.41
C VAL A 437 5.61 7.19 0.58
N MET A 438 6.17 6.91 1.76
CA MET A 438 5.43 6.35 2.89
C MET A 438 4.91 7.49 3.77
N PRO A 439 3.66 7.44 4.26
CA PRO A 439 3.12 8.50 5.11
C PRO A 439 3.80 8.51 6.49
N HIS A 440 4.21 9.69 6.93
CA HIS A 440 4.80 9.94 8.24
C HIS A 440 4.18 11.20 8.86
N HIS A 441 3.91 11.20 10.17
CA HIS A 441 3.38 12.40 10.83
C HIS A 441 4.48 13.44 11.04
N GLY A 442 4.20 14.69 10.69
CA GLY A 442 5.09 15.82 10.94
C GLY A 442 4.48 17.16 10.59
N ASP A 443 5.28 18.22 10.68
CA ASP A 443 4.85 19.58 10.37
C ASP A 443 4.54 19.72 8.88
N VAL A 444 3.34 20.20 8.54
CA VAL A 444 2.89 20.52 7.17
C VAL A 444 2.64 22.02 6.97
N THR A 445 2.84 22.81 8.02
CA THR A 445 2.55 24.26 8.05
C THR A 445 3.22 25.02 6.91
N PRO A 446 4.51 24.81 6.57
CA PRO A 446 5.14 25.55 5.48
C PRO A 446 4.43 25.38 4.13
N TYR A 447 3.86 24.21 3.87
CA TYR A 447 3.14 23.92 2.64
C TYR A 447 1.72 24.49 2.68
N LEU A 448 1.00 24.32 3.79
CA LEU A 448 -0.36 24.85 3.95
C LEU A 448 -0.39 26.39 3.92
N GLU A 449 0.56 27.05 4.58
CA GLU A 449 0.71 28.51 4.50
C GLU A 449 1.01 28.96 3.06
N HIS A 450 1.79 28.17 2.31
CA HIS A 450 2.04 28.46 0.89
C HIS A 450 0.78 28.34 0.04
N LEU A 451 -0.04 27.32 0.27
CA LEU A 451 -1.32 27.17 -0.43
C LEU A 451 -2.27 28.32 -0.12
N GLU A 452 -2.41 28.70 1.15
CA GLU A 452 -3.35 29.73 1.61
C GLU A 452 -2.91 31.14 1.17
N LYS A 453 -1.70 31.55 1.59
CA LYS A 453 -1.24 32.94 1.46
C LYS A 453 -0.73 33.26 0.06
N VAL A 454 -0.06 32.30 -0.60
CA VAL A 454 0.53 32.53 -1.92
C VAL A 454 -0.39 32.00 -3.02
N ILE A 455 -0.69 30.70 -3.04
CA ILE A 455 -1.40 30.09 -4.18
C ILE A 455 -2.86 30.56 -4.28
N CYS A 456 -3.55 30.68 -3.15
CA CYS A 456 -4.94 31.13 -3.08
C CYS A 456 -5.07 32.63 -2.76
N SER A 457 -3.96 33.34 -2.54
CA SER A 457 -3.95 34.78 -2.25
C SER A 457 -4.88 35.18 -1.10
N GLY A 458 -4.93 34.36 -0.05
CA GLY A 458 -5.81 34.56 1.11
C GLY A 458 -7.30 34.25 0.88
N ASN A 459 -7.69 33.77 -0.32
CA ASN A 459 -9.06 33.36 -0.58
C ASN A 459 -9.38 32.03 0.12
N GLN A 460 -10.09 32.12 1.24
CA GLN A 460 -10.41 30.98 2.09
C GLN A 460 -11.21 29.88 1.37
N ALA A 461 -12.23 30.25 0.59
CA ALA A 461 -13.05 29.28 -0.14
C ALA A 461 -12.25 28.51 -1.20
N ALA A 462 -11.35 29.19 -1.90
CA ALA A 462 -10.44 28.56 -2.85
C ALA A 462 -9.42 27.65 -2.16
N TYR A 463 -8.88 28.08 -1.01
CA TYR A 463 -7.95 27.30 -0.20
C TYR A 463 -8.57 26.00 0.32
N GLU A 464 -9.75 26.08 0.97
CA GLU A 464 -10.47 24.92 1.48
C GLU A 464 -10.79 23.92 0.36
N TYR A 465 -11.25 24.43 -0.79
CA TYR A 465 -11.50 23.60 -1.96
C TYR A 465 -10.22 22.95 -2.49
N LEU A 466 -9.11 23.68 -2.59
CA LEU A 466 -7.83 23.15 -3.07
C LEU A 466 -7.32 22.04 -2.14
N VAL A 467 -7.38 22.23 -0.83
CA VAL A 467 -6.99 21.19 0.15
C VAL A 467 -7.91 19.97 0.04
N GLY A 468 -9.22 20.16 -0.06
CA GLY A 468 -10.19 19.07 -0.28
C GLY A 468 -9.93 18.31 -1.59
N TRP A 469 -9.55 19.01 -2.65
CA TRP A 469 -9.20 18.42 -3.95
C TRP A 469 -7.91 17.58 -3.88
N LEU A 470 -6.89 18.06 -3.16
CA LEU A 470 -5.65 17.31 -2.91
C LEU A 470 -5.89 16.09 -2.01
N ALA A 471 -6.75 16.23 -1.00
CA ALA A 471 -7.15 15.11 -0.14
C ALA A 471 -7.93 14.05 -0.92
N HIS A 472 -8.86 14.46 -1.78
CA HIS A 472 -9.61 13.57 -2.66
C HIS A 472 -8.68 12.79 -3.62
N LEU A 473 -7.61 13.41 -4.14
CA LEU A 473 -6.59 12.73 -4.94
C LEU A 473 -5.96 11.53 -4.21
N VAL A 474 -5.69 11.67 -2.92
CA VAL A 474 -5.05 10.63 -2.10
C VAL A 474 -6.06 9.60 -1.59
N GLN A 475 -7.22 10.06 -1.10
CA GLN A 475 -8.20 9.21 -0.43
C GLN A 475 -9.11 8.45 -1.42
N LYS A 476 -9.39 9.05 -2.59
CA LYS A 476 -10.26 8.53 -3.65
C LYS A 476 -9.52 8.55 -5.02
N PRO A 477 -8.39 7.83 -5.14
CA PRO A 477 -7.55 7.91 -6.34
C PRO A 477 -8.19 7.27 -7.59
N ASP A 478 -9.19 6.42 -7.41
CA ASP A 478 -9.96 5.75 -8.45
C ASP A 478 -11.26 6.48 -8.82
N GLU A 479 -11.53 7.64 -8.21
CA GLU A 479 -12.63 8.54 -8.58
C GLU A 479 -12.10 9.73 -9.38
N LYS A 480 -12.68 10.00 -10.55
CA LYS A 480 -12.32 11.14 -11.40
C LYS A 480 -13.07 12.40 -10.95
N PRO A 481 -12.38 13.48 -10.51
CA PRO A 481 -13.04 14.76 -10.32
C PRO A 481 -13.26 15.42 -11.69
N SER A 482 -14.30 16.26 -11.78
CA SER A 482 -14.61 17.03 -12.98
C SER A 482 -14.00 18.43 -12.96
N VAL A 483 -13.01 18.67 -12.09
CA VAL A 483 -12.36 19.97 -11.90
C VAL A 483 -10.85 19.86 -12.06
N ALA A 484 -10.29 20.80 -12.83
CA ALA A 484 -8.86 21.06 -12.95
C ALA A 484 -8.46 22.34 -12.22
N ILE A 485 -7.22 22.40 -11.75
CA ILE A 485 -6.65 23.59 -11.10
C ILE A 485 -5.88 24.40 -12.15
N VAL A 486 -6.05 25.72 -12.16
CA VAL A 486 -5.38 26.62 -13.11
C VAL A 486 -4.68 27.71 -12.33
N LEU A 487 -3.37 27.82 -12.48
CA LEU A 487 -2.50 28.79 -11.83
C LEU A 487 -2.10 29.87 -12.84
N LYS A 488 -2.68 31.06 -12.72
CA LYS A 488 -2.38 32.25 -13.54
C LYS A 488 -1.40 33.13 -12.78
N ALA A 489 -0.13 33.20 -13.18
CA ALA A 489 0.79 34.08 -12.46
C ALA A 489 2.05 34.46 -13.24
N ILE A 490 2.69 35.52 -12.75
CA ILE A 490 4.06 35.94 -13.04
C ILE A 490 5.04 34.79 -12.68
N PRO A 491 6.13 34.59 -13.45
CA PRO A 491 7.20 33.66 -13.08
C PRO A 491 7.74 33.92 -11.66
N GLY A 492 8.10 32.87 -10.93
CA GLY A 492 8.69 32.99 -9.58
C GLY A 492 7.71 32.91 -8.39
N THR A 493 6.40 32.79 -8.63
CA THR A 493 5.35 32.72 -7.60
C THR A 493 5.21 31.37 -6.87
N GLY A 494 6.17 30.45 -7.02
CA GLY A 494 6.17 29.17 -6.29
C GLY A 494 5.28 28.05 -6.87
N LYS A 495 4.70 28.22 -8.07
CA LYS A 495 3.86 27.19 -8.75
C LYS A 495 4.51 25.79 -8.78
N GLY A 496 5.80 25.73 -9.16
CA GLY A 496 6.56 24.48 -9.14
C GLY A 496 6.80 23.94 -7.73
N SER A 497 6.95 24.80 -6.73
CA SER A 497 7.11 24.42 -5.32
C SER A 497 5.83 23.81 -4.74
N MET A 498 4.65 24.27 -5.17
CA MET A 498 3.36 23.65 -4.82
C MET A 498 3.24 22.21 -5.37
N VAL A 499 3.68 21.99 -6.60
CA VAL A 499 3.50 20.69 -7.29
C VAL A 499 4.58 19.67 -6.94
N LYS A 500 5.81 20.10 -6.64
CA LYS A 500 6.95 19.20 -6.36
C LYS A 500 6.67 18.10 -5.31
N PRO A 501 6.15 18.40 -4.10
CA PRO A 501 5.82 17.36 -3.13
C PRO A 501 4.70 16.43 -3.61
N LEU A 502 3.74 16.93 -4.39
CA LEU A 502 2.69 16.08 -4.98
C LEU A 502 3.29 15.08 -5.98
N LEU A 503 4.22 15.51 -6.83
CA LEU A 503 4.93 14.61 -7.75
C LEU A 503 5.76 13.56 -6.98
N GLN A 504 6.38 13.93 -5.86
CA GLN A 504 7.07 12.96 -4.99
C GLN A 504 6.08 11.91 -4.43
N ILE A 505 4.91 12.33 -3.94
CA ILE A 505 3.86 11.41 -3.46
C ILE A 505 3.36 10.51 -4.59
N MET A 506 3.10 11.06 -5.77
CA MET A 506 2.58 10.32 -6.91
C MET A 506 3.61 9.36 -7.52
N GLY A 507 4.92 9.63 -7.38
CA GLY A 507 5.97 8.85 -8.03
C GLY A 507 5.72 8.71 -9.53
N GLN A 508 5.72 7.48 -10.05
CA GLN A 508 5.50 7.19 -11.48
C GLN A 508 4.08 7.52 -12.00
N TYR A 509 3.12 7.80 -11.11
CA TYR A 509 1.74 8.15 -11.49
C TYR A 509 1.51 9.66 -11.60
N GLY A 510 2.53 10.46 -11.27
CA GLY A 510 2.58 11.90 -11.49
C GLY A 510 3.47 12.21 -12.69
N VAL A 511 3.10 13.18 -13.50
CA VAL A 511 3.95 13.64 -14.60
C VAL A 511 3.85 15.15 -14.77
N GLN A 512 4.99 15.77 -15.06
CA GLN A 512 5.07 17.15 -15.52
C GLN A 512 5.26 17.17 -17.04
N VAL A 513 4.45 17.96 -17.74
CA VAL A 513 4.52 18.17 -19.19
C VAL A 513 4.55 19.66 -19.50
N ASN A 514 5.11 20.02 -20.65
CA ASN A 514 5.14 21.41 -21.10
C ASN A 514 4.11 21.60 -22.23
N GLY A 515 3.20 22.55 -22.05
CA GLY A 515 2.14 22.92 -22.99
C GLY A 515 0.94 21.95 -23.03
N ALA A 516 -0.18 22.43 -23.57
CA ALA A 516 -1.43 21.67 -23.71
C ALA A 516 -1.34 20.52 -24.73
N GLY A 517 -0.48 20.65 -25.75
CA GLY A 517 -0.41 19.72 -26.87
C GLY A 517 0.02 18.29 -26.49
N GLN A 518 0.76 18.10 -25.39
CA GLN A 518 1.13 16.75 -24.90
C GLN A 518 -0.03 16.03 -24.19
N ILE A 519 -1.10 16.76 -23.86
CA ILE A 519 -2.29 16.26 -23.17
C ILE A 519 -3.44 16.11 -24.19
N ALA A 520 -3.76 17.18 -24.91
CA ALA A 520 -4.89 17.25 -25.85
C ALA A 520 -4.51 16.96 -27.31
N GLY A 521 -3.23 16.70 -27.57
CA GLY A 521 -2.73 16.29 -28.87
C GLY A 521 -3.22 14.91 -29.29
N LYS A 522 -2.95 14.56 -30.56
CA LYS A 522 -3.35 13.26 -31.11
C LYS A 522 -2.64 12.10 -30.40
N PHE A 523 -1.37 12.24 -30.03
CA PHE A 523 -0.63 11.20 -29.31
C PHE A 523 -0.53 11.57 -27.83
N ASN A 524 -1.21 10.84 -26.96
CA ASN A 524 -1.38 11.16 -25.53
C ASN A 524 -0.89 10.03 -24.60
N ALA A 525 0.05 9.20 -25.07
CA ALA A 525 0.60 8.05 -24.33
C ALA A 525 1.11 8.40 -22.92
N THR A 526 1.56 9.64 -22.71
CA THR A 526 2.06 10.17 -21.42
C THR A 526 0.99 10.15 -20.33
N MET A 527 -0.30 10.22 -20.70
CA MET A 527 -1.42 10.17 -19.77
C MET A 527 -1.72 8.77 -19.23
N ALA A 528 -1.15 7.72 -19.85
CA ALA A 528 -1.44 6.36 -19.44
C ALA A 528 -1.04 6.12 -17.97
N ASN A 529 -1.99 5.57 -17.22
CA ASN A 529 -1.83 5.16 -15.83
C ASN A 529 -1.33 6.30 -14.92
N LYS A 530 -1.87 7.51 -15.12
CA LYS A 530 -1.56 8.70 -14.32
C LYS A 530 -2.72 9.06 -13.40
N LEU A 531 -2.37 9.46 -12.18
CA LEU A 531 -3.28 10.04 -11.19
C LEU A 531 -3.23 11.57 -11.20
N MET A 532 -2.08 12.14 -11.59
CA MET A 532 -1.90 13.59 -11.67
C MET A 532 -1.03 13.96 -12.88
N VAL A 533 -1.44 15.01 -13.59
CA VAL A 533 -0.67 15.63 -14.67
C VAL A 533 -0.55 17.11 -14.37
N PHE A 534 0.67 17.60 -14.26
CA PHE A 534 0.97 19.02 -14.18
C PHE A 534 1.43 19.51 -15.54
N ALA A 535 0.71 20.45 -16.11
CA ALA A 535 1.00 21.05 -17.39
C ALA A 535 1.52 22.47 -17.18
N ASP A 536 2.81 22.68 -17.42
CA ASP A 536 3.45 23.98 -17.31
C ASP A 536 3.42 24.73 -18.65
N GLU A 537 3.50 26.06 -18.61
CA GLU A 537 3.51 26.94 -19.79
C GLU A 537 2.34 26.70 -20.77
N VAL A 538 1.14 26.50 -20.24
CA VAL A 538 -0.04 26.15 -21.04
C VAL A 538 -0.55 27.38 -21.79
N THR A 539 -0.61 27.29 -23.11
CA THR A 539 -1.32 28.23 -23.99
C THR A 539 -2.32 27.45 -24.83
N VAL A 540 -3.59 27.83 -24.78
CA VAL A 540 -4.66 27.18 -25.55
C VAL A 540 -4.92 28.02 -26.79
N ASN A 541 -4.34 27.60 -27.92
CA ASN A 541 -4.29 28.42 -29.12
C ASN A 541 -5.48 28.21 -30.05
N ASN A 542 -6.30 27.16 -29.86
CA ASN A 542 -7.46 26.88 -30.70
C ASN A 542 -8.64 26.26 -29.94
N SER A 543 -9.86 26.39 -30.50
CA SER A 543 -11.10 25.89 -29.90
C SER A 543 -11.15 24.36 -29.75
N ARG A 544 -10.57 23.63 -30.70
CA ARG A 544 -10.59 22.17 -30.72
C ARG A 544 -9.77 21.55 -29.60
N GLU A 545 -8.64 22.17 -29.25
CA GLU A 545 -7.80 21.81 -28.10
C GLU A 545 -8.52 22.09 -26.79
N ALA A 546 -9.19 23.25 -26.67
CA ALA A 546 -9.98 23.60 -25.49
C ALA A 546 -11.10 22.58 -25.23
N ASP A 547 -11.83 22.17 -26.27
CA ASP A 547 -12.93 21.19 -26.15
C ASP A 547 -12.42 19.79 -25.78
N ARG A 548 -11.25 19.39 -26.30
CA ARG A 548 -10.61 18.13 -25.89
C ARG A 548 -10.14 18.15 -24.45
N LEU A 549 -9.49 19.21 -24.00
CA LEU A 549 -9.08 19.37 -22.60
C LEU A 549 -10.30 19.27 -21.67
N LYS A 550 -11.39 19.94 -22.02
CA LYS A 550 -12.66 19.86 -21.31
C LYS A 550 -13.17 18.42 -21.16
N GLY A 551 -13.09 17.61 -22.22
CA GLY A 551 -13.42 16.19 -22.17
C GLY A 551 -12.48 15.41 -21.24
N ILE A 552 -11.16 15.58 -21.38
CA ILE A 552 -10.17 14.89 -20.53
C ILE A 552 -10.35 15.24 -19.04
N ILE A 553 -10.77 16.47 -18.74
CA ILE A 553 -11.04 16.92 -17.36
C ILE A 553 -12.26 16.23 -16.77
N SER A 554 -13.35 16.03 -17.53
CA SER A 554 -14.62 15.55 -16.98
C SER A 554 -14.90 14.07 -17.18
N GLU A 555 -14.36 13.46 -18.24
CA GLU A 555 -14.72 12.09 -18.62
C GLU A 555 -13.88 11.04 -17.89
N ASP A 556 -14.55 9.97 -17.44
CA ASP A 556 -13.95 8.82 -16.74
C ASP A 556 -13.19 7.88 -17.68
N THR A 557 -13.25 8.12 -18.99
CA THR A 557 -12.57 7.32 -20.03
C THR A 557 -11.89 8.25 -21.04
N ILE A 558 -10.67 7.90 -21.45
CA ILE A 558 -9.97 8.54 -22.56
C ILE A 558 -9.59 7.50 -23.62
N ASN A 559 -9.52 7.93 -24.87
CA ASN A 559 -8.90 7.14 -25.92
C ASN A 559 -7.40 7.39 -25.90
N LEU A 560 -6.64 6.34 -25.59
CA LEU A 560 -5.19 6.37 -25.58
C LEU A 560 -4.67 6.10 -26.99
N GLU A 561 -4.02 7.09 -27.59
CA GLU A 561 -3.42 7.01 -28.91
C GLU A 561 -1.90 6.97 -28.79
N ARG A 562 -1.31 5.79 -29.06
CA ARG A 562 0.15 5.61 -29.15
C ARG A 562 0.60 5.71 -30.61
N LYS A 563 1.82 6.18 -30.82
CA LYS A 563 2.36 6.34 -32.19
C LYS A 563 2.46 4.97 -32.88
N GLY A 564 1.72 4.81 -33.97
CA GLY A 564 1.72 3.57 -34.78
C GLY A 564 0.92 2.42 -34.17
N ILE A 565 0.03 2.69 -33.21
CA ILE A 565 -0.87 1.70 -32.60
C ILE A 565 -2.28 2.26 -32.65
N ASP A 566 -3.28 1.40 -32.85
CA ASP A 566 -4.68 1.80 -32.86
C ASP A 566 -5.11 2.39 -31.50
N PRO A 567 -5.99 3.41 -31.49
CA PRO A 567 -6.52 3.99 -30.26
C PRO A 567 -7.25 2.95 -29.41
N GLU A 568 -6.96 2.91 -28.11
CA GLU A 568 -7.64 2.02 -27.15
C GLU A 568 -8.33 2.82 -26.03
N PRO A 569 -9.58 2.50 -25.64
CA PRO A 569 -10.23 3.15 -24.51
C PRO A 569 -9.56 2.72 -23.20
N MET A 570 -9.31 3.68 -22.31
CA MET A 570 -8.74 3.42 -21.00
C MET A 570 -9.43 4.25 -19.90
N PRO A 571 -9.53 3.72 -18.66
CA PRO A 571 -9.97 4.51 -17.53
C PRO A 571 -9.09 5.76 -17.34
N ASN A 572 -9.74 6.86 -17.03
CA ASN A 572 -9.12 8.13 -16.73
C ASN A 572 -9.27 8.41 -15.23
N PHE A 573 -8.18 8.32 -14.49
CA PHE A 573 -8.12 8.73 -13.09
C PHE A 573 -7.33 10.03 -12.90
N SER A 574 -6.89 10.64 -14.01
CA SER A 574 -5.94 11.74 -13.98
C SER A 574 -6.59 13.05 -13.54
N ARG A 575 -5.89 13.77 -12.67
CA ARG A 575 -6.21 15.13 -12.26
C ARG A 575 -5.26 16.10 -12.93
N LEU A 576 -5.78 17.22 -13.44
CA LEU A 576 -5.00 18.18 -14.20
C LEU A 576 -4.76 19.45 -13.40
N ILE A 577 -3.50 19.89 -13.37
CA ILE A 577 -3.07 21.20 -12.87
C ILE A 577 -2.42 21.91 -14.05
N PHE A 578 -2.91 23.09 -14.42
CA PHE A 578 -2.36 23.92 -15.48
C PHE A 578 -1.66 25.13 -14.86
N ALA A 579 -0.42 25.40 -15.25
CA ALA A 579 0.26 26.66 -14.98
C ALA A 579 0.44 27.42 -16.29
N SER A 580 0.18 28.73 -16.26
CA SER A 580 0.42 29.61 -17.40
C SER A 580 0.82 30.99 -16.95
N ASN A 581 1.62 31.64 -17.81
CA ASN A 581 2.02 33.04 -17.68
C ASN A 581 1.20 33.94 -18.63
N SER A 582 0.24 33.39 -19.37
CA SER A 582 -0.67 34.15 -20.24
C SER A 582 -1.81 34.76 -19.44
N GLU A 583 -2.26 35.95 -19.82
CA GLU A 583 -3.49 36.54 -19.27
C GLU A 583 -4.74 35.78 -19.67
N GLN A 584 -4.72 35.09 -20.82
CA GLN A 584 -5.79 34.22 -21.29
C GLN A 584 -5.28 32.79 -21.36
N VAL A 585 -5.75 31.96 -20.43
CA VAL A 585 -5.30 30.56 -20.32
C VAL A 585 -6.37 29.61 -20.84
N LEU A 586 -7.65 29.98 -20.71
CA LEU A 586 -8.78 29.09 -20.93
C LEU A 586 -9.84 29.76 -21.81
N ARG A 587 -10.61 28.95 -22.52
CA ARG A 587 -11.88 29.38 -23.10
C ARG A 587 -13.02 29.01 -22.16
N ALA A 588 -13.23 29.84 -21.14
CA ALA A 588 -14.31 29.67 -20.16
C ALA A 588 -15.62 30.25 -20.70
N SER A 589 -16.71 29.50 -20.60
CA SER A 589 -18.04 30.03 -20.90
C SER A 589 -18.74 30.48 -19.62
N VAL A 590 -19.86 31.19 -19.76
CA VAL A 590 -20.71 31.69 -18.67
C VAL A 590 -21.10 30.63 -17.62
N ARG A 591 -21.13 29.34 -18.00
CA ARG A 591 -21.49 28.23 -17.12
C ARG A 591 -20.32 27.31 -16.77
N GLU A 592 -19.10 27.82 -16.91
CA GLU A 592 -17.91 27.03 -16.67
C GLU A 592 -17.77 26.69 -15.18
N ARG A 593 -17.55 25.40 -14.89
CA ARG A 593 -17.50 24.84 -13.52
C ARG A 593 -16.32 23.90 -13.30
N ARG A 594 -15.56 23.61 -14.36
CA ARG A 594 -14.50 22.59 -14.39
C ARG A 594 -13.12 23.15 -14.05
N TYR A 595 -13.02 24.42 -13.69
CA TYR A 595 -11.75 25.06 -13.40
C TYR A 595 -11.82 25.80 -12.07
N LEU A 596 -10.86 25.52 -11.19
CA LEU A 596 -10.50 26.43 -10.12
C LEU A 596 -9.37 27.32 -10.63
N VAL A 597 -9.68 28.59 -10.94
CA VAL A 597 -8.68 29.54 -11.44
C VAL A 597 -8.12 30.34 -10.27
N LEU A 598 -6.82 30.18 -10.02
CA LEU A 598 -6.10 30.82 -8.92
C LEU A 598 -5.11 31.83 -9.50
N GLU A 599 -5.01 32.99 -8.86
CA GLU A 599 -4.07 34.06 -9.19
C GLU A 599 -3.08 34.22 -8.02
N PRO A 600 -1.99 33.43 -7.97
CA PRO A 600 -1.03 33.48 -6.87
C PRO A 600 -0.48 34.87 -6.55
N ALA A 601 -0.38 35.20 -5.26
CA ALA A 601 0.06 36.50 -4.79
C ALA A 601 1.54 36.74 -5.14
N PRO A 602 1.90 37.92 -5.70
CA PRO A 602 3.27 38.23 -6.08
C PRO A 602 4.14 38.66 -4.89
N GLU A 603 3.53 38.97 -3.74
CA GLU A 603 4.18 39.59 -2.56
C GLU A 603 5.41 38.82 -2.10
N HIS A 604 5.31 37.49 -2.03
CA HIS A 604 6.41 36.63 -1.60
C HIS A 604 7.31 36.14 -2.74
N ALA A 605 7.06 36.50 -4.01
CA ALA A 605 7.73 35.92 -5.19
C ALA A 605 9.25 36.15 -5.25
N GLN A 606 9.80 37.04 -4.40
CA GLN A 606 11.24 37.29 -4.28
C GLN A 606 11.78 37.14 -2.85
N GLU A 607 10.97 36.63 -1.91
CA GLU A 607 11.40 36.45 -0.53
C GLU A 607 12.21 35.17 -0.35
N LYS A 608 13.54 35.32 -0.34
CA LYS A 608 14.46 34.19 -0.21
C LYS A 608 14.22 33.36 1.04
N ASN A 609 14.10 33.98 2.21
CA ASN A 609 13.93 33.26 3.49
C ASN A 609 12.64 32.42 3.51
N TYR A 610 11.58 32.94 2.91
CA TYR A 610 10.32 32.23 2.78
C TYR A 610 10.48 30.96 1.93
N PHE A 611 11.07 31.10 0.75
CA PHE A 611 11.28 29.96 -0.15
C PHE A 611 12.34 28.98 0.37
N ASP A 612 13.38 29.43 1.07
CA ASP A 612 14.36 28.56 1.71
C ASP A 612 13.68 27.67 2.75
N ARG A 613 12.76 28.21 3.57
CA ARG A 613 11.97 27.41 4.53
C ARG A 613 11.13 26.35 3.81
N LEU A 614 10.41 26.73 2.76
CA LEU A 614 9.58 25.82 1.99
C LEU A 614 10.41 24.75 1.26
N HIS A 615 11.51 25.12 0.62
CA HIS A 615 12.37 24.20 -0.13
C HIS A 615 13.10 23.24 0.80
N ASN A 616 13.55 23.70 1.96
CA ASN A 616 14.12 22.81 2.99
C ASN A 616 13.08 21.77 3.44
N TRP A 617 11.83 22.20 3.63
CA TRP A 617 10.74 21.27 3.96
C TRP A 617 10.46 20.27 2.82
N ILE A 618 10.40 20.71 1.56
CA ILE A 618 10.18 19.84 0.39
C ILE A 618 11.34 18.85 0.19
N ASN A 619 12.58 19.30 0.37
CA ASN A 619 13.77 18.49 0.14
C ASN A 619 14.09 17.53 1.30
N ALA A 620 13.49 17.75 2.47
CA ALA A 620 13.48 16.81 3.58
C ALA A 620 12.34 15.78 3.38
N ASP A 621 11.52 15.53 4.40
CA ASP A 621 10.44 14.53 4.36
C ASP A 621 9.04 15.14 4.18
N GLY A 622 8.96 16.36 3.63
CA GLY A 622 7.72 17.12 3.51
C GLY A 622 6.61 16.40 2.74
N ALA A 623 6.96 15.66 1.68
CA ALA A 623 6.00 14.86 0.91
C ALA A 623 5.34 13.76 1.76
N SER A 624 6.09 13.10 2.65
CA SER A 624 5.59 12.07 3.56
C SER A 624 4.66 12.66 4.63
N HIS A 625 5.00 13.85 5.16
CA HIS A 625 4.14 14.62 6.08
C HIS A 625 2.84 15.06 5.41
N LEU A 626 2.93 15.58 4.18
CA LEU A 626 1.77 15.99 3.40
C LEU A 626 0.87 14.80 3.09
N MET A 627 1.42 13.64 2.73
CA MET A 627 0.66 12.43 2.50
C MET A 627 -0.14 12.01 3.73
N ALA A 628 0.50 11.98 4.92
CA ALA A 628 -0.17 11.64 6.17
C ALA A 628 -1.29 12.63 6.51
N TYR A 629 -1.06 13.94 6.30
CA TYR A 629 -2.08 14.97 6.50
C TYR A 629 -3.27 14.78 5.54
N LEU A 630 -3.02 14.65 4.24
CA LEU A 630 -4.07 14.53 3.21
C LEU A 630 -4.93 13.26 3.38
N GLN A 631 -4.39 12.19 3.98
CA GLN A 631 -5.16 10.99 4.31
C GLN A 631 -6.20 11.21 5.42
N GLN A 632 -6.05 12.26 6.24
CA GLN A 632 -6.88 12.52 7.42
C GLN A 632 -7.83 13.70 7.26
N VAL A 633 -7.66 14.51 6.21
CA VAL A 633 -8.56 15.64 5.90
C VAL A 633 -9.99 15.13 5.71
N ASP A 634 -10.95 15.75 6.40
CA ASP A 634 -12.37 15.46 6.21
C ASP A 634 -12.84 16.01 4.85
N ILE A 635 -13.24 15.09 3.97
CA ILE A 635 -13.78 15.40 2.64
C ILE A 635 -15.28 15.06 2.52
N SER A 636 -15.98 14.85 3.63
CA SER A 636 -17.41 14.46 3.63
C SER A 636 -18.32 15.50 2.95
N ARG A 637 -17.94 16.78 3.00
CA ARG A 637 -18.67 17.90 2.37
C ARG A 637 -18.01 18.41 1.08
N PHE A 638 -16.91 17.79 0.65
CA PHE A 638 -16.17 18.22 -0.53
C PHE A 638 -16.89 17.79 -1.82
N ASP A 639 -17.11 18.72 -2.75
CA ASP A 639 -17.69 18.44 -4.07
C ASP A 639 -16.58 18.39 -5.15
N PRO A 640 -16.18 17.19 -5.65
CA PRO A 640 -15.14 17.07 -6.67
C PRO A 640 -15.58 17.52 -8.08
N ARG A 641 -16.83 17.95 -8.27
CA ARG A 641 -17.41 18.27 -9.59
C ARG A 641 -17.68 19.76 -9.80
N ARG A 642 -17.53 20.59 -8.77
CA ARG A 642 -17.85 22.02 -8.85
C ARG A 642 -16.86 22.87 -8.06
N ALA A 643 -16.00 23.59 -8.77
CA ALA A 643 -15.14 24.59 -8.18
C ALA A 643 -15.92 25.82 -7.69
N PRO A 644 -15.45 26.52 -6.64
CA PRO A 644 -15.93 27.85 -6.30
C PRO A 644 -15.64 28.86 -7.42
N MET A 645 -16.49 29.86 -7.55
CA MET A 645 -16.28 30.99 -8.44
C MET A 645 -15.21 31.92 -7.85
N THR A 646 -14.08 32.02 -8.53
CA THR A 646 -12.99 32.94 -8.15
C THR A 646 -12.97 34.16 -9.07
N ALA A 647 -12.42 35.28 -8.60
CA ALA A 647 -12.19 36.47 -9.44
C ALA A 647 -11.44 36.12 -10.74
N GLY A 648 -10.42 35.26 -10.65
CA GLY A 648 -9.66 34.80 -11.81
C GLY A 648 -10.51 34.05 -12.84
N LEU A 649 -11.48 33.24 -12.41
CA LEU A 649 -12.40 32.54 -13.31
C LEU A 649 -13.39 33.52 -13.95
N VAL A 650 -13.89 34.48 -13.18
CA VAL A 650 -14.80 35.52 -13.71
C VAL A 650 -14.12 36.34 -14.80
N LYS A 651 -12.85 36.76 -14.60
CA LYS A 651 -12.05 37.44 -15.63
C LYS A 651 -11.91 36.62 -16.92
N GLU A 652 -11.71 35.31 -16.81
CA GLU A 652 -11.66 34.40 -17.98
C GLU A 652 -13.01 34.31 -18.67
N ILE A 653 -14.13 34.26 -17.93
CA ILE A 653 -15.48 34.27 -18.50
C ILE A 653 -15.76 35.59 -19.23
N VAL A 654 -15.44 36.73 -18.60
CA VAL A 654 -15.63 38.07 -19.18
C VAL A 654 -14.85 38.22 -20.49
N SER A 655 -13.61 37.74 -20.53
CA SER A 655 -12.76 37.76 -21.73
C SER A 655 -13.26 36.86 -22.87
N ASN A 656 -14.16 35.91 -22.57
CA ASN A 656 -14.71 34.94 -23.52
C ASN A 656 -16.23 35.10 -23.70
N LEU A 657 -16.81 36.25 -23.31
CA LEU A 657 -18.25 36.48 -23.44
C LEU A 657 -18.71 36.37 -24.90
N PRO A 658 -19.90 35.80 -25.15
CA PRO A 658 -20.47 35.87 -26.48
C PRO A 658 -20.71 37.33 -26.90
N PRO A 659 -20.82 37.62 -28.21
CA PRO A 659 -20.77 38.99 -28.70
C PRO A 659 -21.77 39.95 -28.05
N ALA A 660 -23.02 39.51 -27.80
CA ALA A 660 -24.04 40.39 -27.23
C ALA A 660 -23.79 40.72 -25.76
N GLU A 661 -23.35 39.74 -24.98
CA GLU A 661 -22.96 39.90 -23.58
C GLU A 661 -21.70 40.76 -23.46
N SER A 662 -20.71 40.57 -24.35
CA SER A 662 -19.51 41.41 -24.42
C SER A 662 -19.84 42.87 -24.75
N TYR A 663 -20.75 43.08 -25.71
CA TYR A 663 -21.24 44.41 -26.06
C TYR A 663 -21.93 45.11 -24.87
N VAL A 664 -22.87 44.42 -24.21
CA VAL A 664 -23.59 44.97 -23.06
C VAL A 664 -22.65 45.18 -21.86
N TYR A 665 -21.70 44.27 -21.62
CA TYR A 665 -20.69 44.44 -20.60
C TYR A 665 -19.90 45.75 -20.80
N GLY A 666 -19.45 46.02 -22.03
CA GLY A 666 -18.74 47.26 -22.36
C GLY A 666 -19.59 48.52 -22.14
N GLU A 667 -20.88 48.47 -22.47
CA GLU A 667 -21.81 49.58 -22.18
C GLU A 667 -22.01 49.77 -20.67
N LEU A 668 -22.15 48.69 -19.87
CA LEU A 668 -22.34 48.77 -18.42
C LEU A 668 -21.09 49.18 -17.64
N PHE A 669 -19.91 48.92 -18.21
CA PHE A 669 -18.61 49.34 -17.66
C PHE A 669 -18.31 50.83 -17.92
N SER A 670 -19.00 51.45 -18.89
CA SER A 670 -18.80 52.87 -19.21
C SER A 670 -19.32 53.80 -18.10
N ASP A 671 -18.66 54.95 -17.91
CA ASP A 671 -19.13 56.05 -17.04
C ASP A 671 -20.53 56.55 -17.40
N LYS A 672 -20.91 56.43 -18.69
CA LYS A 672 -22.24 56.79 -19.20
C LYS A 672 -22.83 55.60 -19.95
N PRO A 673 -23.41 54.61 -19.24
CA PRO A 673 -23.93 53.42 -19.88
C PRO A 673 -24.95 53.76 -20.97
N PHE A 674 -24.85 53.08 -22.11
CA PHE A 674 -25.73 53.31 -23.26
C PHE A 674 -25.75 54.78 -23.71
N ARG A 675 -24.59 55.46 -23.64
CA ARG A 675 -24.41 56.87 -24.01
C ARG A 675 -25.13 57.86 -23.09
N GLY A 676 -25.69 57.42 -21.97
CA GLY A 676 -26.42 58.26 -21.02
C GLY A 676 -27.78 58.76 -21.55
N VAL A 677 -28.39 58.04 -22.49
CA VAL A 677 -29.74 58.36 -22.99
C VAL A 677 -30.80 57.89 -21.99
N ALA A 678 -31.94 58.60 -21.90
CA ALA A 678 -33.05 58.17 -21.04
C ALA A 678 -33.86 57.00 -21.62
N ARG A 679 -33.86 56.86 -22.96
CA ARG A 679 -34.54 55.78 -23.68
C ARG A 679 -33.66 55.25 -24.80
N LEU A 680 -33.52 53.93 -24.82
CA LEU A 680 -32.72 53.18 -25.78
C LEU A 680 -33.60 52.73 -26.96
N SER A 681 -33.29 53.14 -28.19
CA SER A 681 -33.98 52.64 -29.39
C SER A 681 -33.51 51.24 -29.74
N ALA A 682 -34.42 50.25 -29.76
CA ALA A 682 -34.05 48.87 -30.05
C ALA A 682 -33.50 48.69 -31.47
N SER A 683 -33.96 49.48 -32.45
CA SER A 683 -33.46 49.41 -33.82
C SER A 683 -32.03 49.96 -33.91
N GLU A 684 -31.77 51.07 -33.24
CA GLU A 684 -30.47 51.73 -33.23
C GLU A 684 -29.40 50.87 -32.53
N GLU A 685 -29.74 50.25 -31.39
CA GLU A 685 -28.79 49.36 -30.72
C GLU A 685 -28.52 48.07 -31.48
N VAL A 686 -29.47 47.61 -32.30
CA VAL A 686 -29.21 46.50 -33.21
C VAL A 686 -28.19 46.90 -34.27
N GLU A 687 -28.29 48.10 -34.84
CA GLU A 687 -27.31 48.62 -35.80
C GLU A 687 -25.92 48.82 -35.17
N ARG A 688 -25.86 49.35 -33.95
CA ARG A 688 -24.61 49.49 -33.19
C ARG A 688 -23.99 48.14 -32.86
N PHE A 689 -24.80 47.17 -32.41
CA PHE A 689 -24.32 45.83 -32.12
C PHE A 689 -23.81 45.10 -33.39
N VAL A 690 -24.49 45.26 -34.53
CA VAL A 690 -24.01 44.72 -35.82
C VAL A 690 -22.66 45.33 -36.19
N THR A 691 -22.51 46.65 -36.01
CA THR A 691 -21.24 47.36 -36.24
C THR A 691 -20.13 46.83 -35.34
N PHE A 692 -20.40 46.70 -34.03
CA PHE A 692 -19.48 46.11 -33.05
C PHE A 692 -19.03 44.69 -33.43
N CYS A 693 -19.97 43.85 -33.87
CA CYS A 693 -19.64 42.49 -34.31
C CYS A 693 -18.71 42.51 -35.55
N ARG A 694 -19.03 43.37 -36.53
CA ARG A 694 -18.22 43.52 -37.75
C ARG A 694 -16.81 44.00 -37.45
N GLU A 695 -16.65 44.97 -36.56
CA GLU A 695 -15.34 45.48 -36.10
C GLU A 695 -14.54 44.40 -35.35
N SER A 696 -15.23 43.51 -34.64
CA SER A 696 -14.64 42.35 -33.96
C SER A 696 -14.41 41.14 -34.88
N GLY A 697 -14.58 41.30 -36.20
CA GLY A 697 -14.35 40.26 -37.21
C GLY A 697 -15.46 39.20 -37.32
N ASN A 698 -16.63 39.43 -36.72
CA ASN A 698 -17.79 38.54 -36.76
C ASN A 698 -18.96 39.20 -37.50
N ASP A 699 -19.34 38.71 -38.68
CA ASP A 699 -20.51 39.25 -39.38
C ASP A 699 -21.81 38.59 -38.89
N ILE A 700 -22.83 39.40 -38.61
CA ILE A 700 -24.11 38.93 -38.07
C ILE A 700 -25.28 39.63 -38.76
N SER A 701 -26.33 38.86 -39.08
CA SER A 701 -27.54 39.41 -39.67
C SER A 701 -28.34 40.25 -38.66
N ALA A 702 -28.95 41.35 -39.12
CA ALA A 702 -29.78 42.22 -38.27
C ALA A 702 -30.91 41.46 -37.50
N PRO A 703 -31.60 40.45 -38.06
CA PRO A 703 -32.57 39.65 -37.30
C PRO A 703 -31.93 38.86 -36.14
N ALA A 704 -30.75 38.28 -36.35
CA ALA A 704 -30.03 37.56 -35.31
C ALA A 704 -29.53 38.51 -34.21
N ALA A 705 -28.95 39.65 -34.61
CA ALA A 705 -28.53 40.73 -33.72
C ALA A 705 -29.69 41.19 -32.82
N ARG A 706 -30.86 41.49 -33.40
CA ARG A 706 -32.08 41.88 -32.66
C ARG A 706 -32.53 40.85 -31.63
N ARG A 707 -32.44 39.57 -31.98
CA ARG A 707 -32.80 38.48 -31.05
C ARG A 707 -31.83 38.40 -29.88
N MET A 708 -30.53 38.60 -30.14
CA MET A 708 -29.48 38.52 -29.12
C MET A 708 -29.52 39.72 -28.18
N THR A 709 -29.51 40.95 -28.71
CA THR A 709 -29.58 42.19 -27.91
C THR A 709 -30.87 42.27 -27.10
N GLY A 710 -32.02 41.97 -27.71
CA GLY A 710 -33.29 41.99 -27.01
C GLY A 710 -33.38 40.98 -25.86
N ARG A 711 -32.75 39.81 -26.01
CA ARG A 711 -32.67 38.82 -24.93
C ARG A 711 -31.85 39.34 -23.76
N ILE A 712 -30.63 39.84 -24.03
CA ILE A 712 -29.71 40.24 -22.97
C ILE A 712 -30.22 41.47 -22.20
N LEU A 713 -30.75 42.48 -22.90
CA LEU A 713 -31.32 43.69 -22.28
C LEU A 713 -32.52 43.35 -21.38
N SER A 714 -33.38 42.42 -21.82
CA SER A 714 -34.48 41.96 -20.98
C SER A 714 -34.02 41.18 -19.75
N SER A 715 -32.94 40.39 -19.86
CA SER A 715 -32.43 39.60 -18.74
C SER A 715 -31.67 40.41 -17.68
N ILE A 716 -31.23 41.63 -18.01
CA ILE A 716 -30.68 42.60 -17.04
C ILE A 716 -31.74 43.58 -16.50
N GLY A 717 -33.02 43.29 -16.77
CA GLY A 717 -34.14 44.00 -16.14
C GLY A 717 -34.58 45.27 -16.87
N LEU A 718 -34.11 45.52 -18.09
CA LEU A 718 -34.57 46.68 -18.86
C LEU A 718 -35.96 46.42 -19.47
N GLU A 719 -36.91 47.27 -19.08
CA GLU A 719 -38.29 47.15 -19.53
C GLU A 719 -38.47 47.59 -20.98
N ARG A 720 -39.02 46.69 -21.79
CA ARG A 720 -39.35 46.94 -23.19
C ARG A 720 -40.71 47.63 -23.31
N THR A 721 -40.75 48.78 -23.97
CA THR A 721 -41.97 49.55 -24.26
C THR A 721 -42.12 49.86 -25.75
N GLY A 722 -43.34 50.24 -26.16
CA GLY A 722 -43.66 50.54 -27.57
C GLY A 722 -44.05 49.32 -28.42
N ARG A 723 -44.48 49.57 -29.67
CA ARG A 723 -44.82 48.53 -30.65
C ARG A 723 -44.13 48.78 -31.98
N SER A 724 -43.72 47.71 -32.66
CA SER A 724 -42.99 47.79 -33.94
C SER A 724 -43.78 48.49 -35.06
N ASP A 725 -45.11 48.51 -34.97
CA ASP A 725 -46.03 49.14 -35.92
C ASP A 725 -46.39 50.59 -35.57
N ARG A 726 -45.98 51.11 -34.39
CA ARG A 726 -46.34 52.46 -33.91
C ARG A 726 -45.18 53.15 -33.16
N GLY A 727 -44.18 53.61 -33.91
CA GLY A 727 -43.13 54.49 -33.38
C GLY A 727 -41.86 53.79 -32.87
N GLY A 728 -41.79 52.45 -32.95
CA GLY A 728 -40.60 51.68 -32.60
C GLY A 728 -40.66 51.04 -31.21
N ILE A 729 -39.64 50.24 -30.90
CA ILE A 729 -39.48 49.55 -29.61
C ILE A 729 -38.36 50.25 -28.84
N PHE A 730 -38.58 50.53 -27.56
CA PHE A 730 -37.63 51.22 -26.69
C PHE A 730 -37.40 50.46 -25.39
N TYR A 731 -36.25 50.70 -24.76
CA TYR A 731 -35.97 50.31 -23.37
C TYR A 731 -35.81 51.55 -22.50
N ASN A 732 -36.47 51.60 -21.36
CA ASN A 732 -36.29 52.70 -20.40
C ASN A 732 -35.01 52.48 -19.60
N LEU A 733 -34.19 53.52 -19.48
CA LEU A 733 -32.96 53.48 -18.69
C LEU A 733 -33.13 54.33 -17.42
N PRO A 734 -32.47 53.96 -16.30
CA PRO A 734 -32.44 54.80 -15.10
C PRO A 734 -31.78 56.16 -15.40
N ALA A 735 -32.04 57.15 -14.55
CA ALA A 735 -31.29 58.39 -14.59
C ALA A 735 -29.79 58.10 -14.37
N THR A 736 -28.92 58.84 -15.06
CA THR A 736 -27.46 58.61 -14.99
C THR A 736 -26.90 58.75 -13.57
N GLU A 737 -27.57 59.56 -12.74
CA GLU A 737 -27.20 59.81 -11.34
C GLU A 737 -27.74 58.76 -10.35
N ASP A 738 -28.64 57.88 -10.79
CA ASP A 738 -29.24 56.84 -9.95
C ASP A 738 -28.30 55.63 -9.81
N ALA A 739 -27.29 55.78 -8.95
CA ALA A 739 -26.28 54.77 -8.70
C ALA A 739 -26.88 53.43 -8.24
N TYR A 740 -27.98 53.46 -7.48
CA TYR A 740 -28.64 52.25 -6.98
C TYR A 740 -29.31 51.46 -8.11
N ALA A 741 -30.08 52.13 -8.98
CA ALA A 741 -30.71 51.47 -10.12
C ALA A 741 -29.67 50.88 -11.09
N TRP A 742 -28.57 51.60 -11.35
CA TRP A 742 -27.47 51.06 -12.16
C TRP A 742 -26.76 49.88 -11.49
N HIS A 743 -26.57 49.91 -10.16
CA HIS A 743 -26.07 48.76 -9.42
C HIS A 743 -26.99 47.54 -9.54
N GLN A 744 -28.32 47.71 -9.51
CA GLN A 744 -29.27 46.61 -9.71
C GLN A 744 -29.13 46.00 -11.11
N ILE A 745 -28.99 46.82 -12.16
CA ILE A 745 -28.78 46.34 -13.53
C ILE A 745 -27.45 45.55 -13.63
N ARG A 746 -26.36 46.09 -13.06
CA ARG A 746 -25.06 45.40 -13.00
C ARG A 746 -25.15 44.10 -12.21
N SER A 747 -25.90 44.07 -11.11
CA SER A 747 -26.15 42.89 -10.30
C SER A 747 -26.87 41.80 -11.08
N GLN A 748 -27.90 42.16 -11.86
CA GLN A 748 -28.56 41.21 -12.75
C GLN A 748 -27.63 40.70 -13.84
N PHE A 749 -26.79 41.56 -14.44
CA PHE A 749 -25.79 41.11 -15.40
C PHE A 749 -24.77 40.15 -14.76
N ALA A 750 -24.26 40.47 -13.57
CA ALA A 750 -23.33 39.61 -12.85
C ALA A 750 -23.95 38.26 -12.46
N ALA A 751 -25.23 38.25 -12.08
CA ALA A 751 -25.98 37.03 -11.81
C ALA A 751 -26.11 36.11 -13.03
N LEU A 752 -26.17 36.66 -14.26
CA LEU A 752 -26.10 35.85 -15.49
C LEU A 752 -24.79 35.07 -15.60
N LEU A 753 -23.72 35.61 -15.02
CA LEU A 753 -22.39 35.00 -14.95
C LEU A 753 -22.19 34.13 -13.70
N ASN A 754 -23.24 33.90 -12.90
CA ASN A 754 -23.18 33.26 -11.58
C ASN A 754 -22.15 33.92 -10.65
N SER A 755 -22.07 35.24 -10.68
CA SER A 755 -21.10 36.05 -9.95
C SER A 755 -21.78 37.27 -9.33
N ASP A 756 -21.04 38.03 -8.53
CA ASP A 756 -21.44 39.34 -8.01
C ASP A 756 -20.82 40.50 -8.81
N VAL A 757 -21.29 41.71 -8.52
CA VAL A 757 -20.87 42.95 -9.19
C VAL A 757 -19.39 43.22 -8.99
N VAL A 758 -18.86 42.96 -7.80
CA VAL A 758 -17.46 43.26 -7.46
C VAL A 758 -16.51 42.39 -8.29
N HIS A 759 -16.81 41.11 -8.43
CA HIS A 759 -16.01 40.20 -9.25
C HIS A 759 -16.09 40.48 -10.76
N VAL A 760 -17.25 40.95 -11.26
CA VAL A 760 -17.48 41.18 -12.70
C VAL A 760 -17.01 42.56 -13.15
N PHE A 761 -17.30 43.60 -12.36
CA PHE A 761 -17.08 45.00 -12.74
C PHE A 761 -15.97 45.67 -11.91
N GLY A 762 -15.64 45.19 -10.71
CA GLY A 762 -14.67 45.81 -9.80
C GLY A 762 -15.30 46.44 -8.57
N GLU A 763 -14.47 46.75 -7.56
CA GLU A 763 -14.92 47.34 -6.29
C GLU A 763 -15.55 48.72 -6.47
N GLU A 764 -15.10 49.52 -7.44
CA GLU A 764 -15.68 50.85 -7.72
C GLU A 764 -17.17 50.82 -8.11
N PHE A 765 -17.67 49.67 -8.56
CA PHE A 765 -19.07 49.47 -8.94
C PHE A 765 -19.88 48.77 -7.85
N GLY A 766 -19.27 48.38 -6.73
CA GLY A 766 -19.96 47.82 -5.58
C GLY A 766 -20.82 48.86 -4.86
N TYR A 767 -22.04 48.49 -4.47
CA TYR A 767 -22.87 49.32 -3.61
C TYR A 767 -22.62 48.92 -2.14
N PRO A 768 -22.37 49.87 -1.22
CA PRO A 768 -22.17 49.54 0.19
C PRO A 768 -23.39 48.79 0.74
N PRO A 769 -23.22 47.82 1.67
CA PRO A 769 -24.34 47.16 2.31
C PRO A 769 -25.24 48.24 2.95
N ALA A 770 -26.55 48.09 2.80
CA ALA A 770 -27.49 48.90 3.57
C ALA A 770 -27.31 48.55 5.05
N ASP A 771 -26.95 49.54 5.88
CA ASP A 771 -26.90 49.44 7.35
C ASP A 771 -28.24 48.98 7.95
#